data_AF-A0A2E6M2J7-F1
#
_entry.id   AF-A0A2E6M2J7-F1
#
_cell.length_a   1.000
_cell.length_b   1.000
_cell.length_c   1.000
_cell.angle_alpha   90.00
_cell.angle_beta   90.00
_cell.angle_gamma   90.00
#
_symmetry.space_group_name_H-M   'P 1'
#
loop_
_entity.id
_entity.type
_entity.pdbx_description
1 polymer ?
#
loop_
_entity_poly.entity_id
_entity_poly.type
_entity_poly.pdbx_seq_one_letter_code
_entity_poly.pdbx_strand_id
1 'polypeptide(L)'
;MPNGIGRAAPFAQNAADIQELHSSQNYSPVDALSKVSNPLPLMSSPAQNSRLKQIHVADNHLDNWVNAAPNAQERGWRANLADELKQNPIHIREDGMHIEGNVSLSSLSKITSLPDHLIFDGDLNIMRMPNLEKLPDNLVVKGNLELHECGQLKSLGQYLDVQGALVINQCHQLLTLPSLMNVGQDLHLIDNLRLRELPMGLMVNGNLYISDCQQLGSLPEGLRVNGDAKVELCPQLTHLPDYMNIKGNMSFKYCIMLHSMPENMKVNGSLELDHCLSLAELPNGLEVKGSLEAKSCLMLAKIPDNLKVGEHLTMTHAAIQEFPQQPLSIGGHIDLTGCASLRQVPEWFHTLPAVNDGSSEIGRRINLINTGLSLESIADLSSLHLPNVSYRVDSDGDSARTSKAIVTKHGTEADDILKVLREKPSQSLFIRYQDNVGIDQGGLSRQAFAQAYKQLLTNEKGLFTAGKLGFFELKPQAFKEQKQLLRDLGLILSRTGILKMGLGYGMQPEILNKTHAAWLASDAQNPLHEEAVDQLQQDELIKVLSIVDAELQDNEANADYLKEMPLDELRGYVKETALPYFTLANAMRDGGMNIDTNPKAFIETICGPEKLTKFFMENLKIRTLPNVDEEDHEFVEQLKKDLQTIVAKATTEELKPLCEAMTGSEYLSPHAPDLIFNITGETEKSDALVHAHTCARAIDINASAYKTIPETERFNLLKSFMLSTDLKFDAA
;
A
#
# COMPACT_ATOMS: atom_id res chain seq x y z
N MET A 1 -1.44 -51.68 -30.22
CA MET A 1 -0.27 -51.86 -31.10
C MET A 1 0.26 -50.48 -31.45
N PRO A 2 1.59 -50.31 -31.60
CA PRO A 2 2.34 -49.41 -30.70
C PRO A 2 3.26 -48.42 -31.47
N ASN A 3 4.16 -47.58 -30.93
CA ASN A 3 5.03 -47.49 -29.74
C ASN A 3 5.31 -45.98 -29.46
N GLY A 4 5.87 -45.50 -28.34
CA GLY A 4 6.20 -46.13 -27.06
C GLY A 4 7.10 -45.25 -26.18
N ILE A 5 6.88 -45.35 -24.85
CA ILE A 5 7.89 -45.37 -23.76
C ILE A 5 8.64 -44.03 -23.46
N GLY A 6 8.83 -43.61 -22.20
CA GLY A 6 8.81 -44.37 -20.94
C GLY A 6 8.12 -43.70 -19.74
N ARG A 7 7.93 -44.50 -18.68
CA ARG A 7 7.18 -44.17 -17.47
C ARG A 7 8.05 -43.49 -16.41
N ALA A 8 7.48 -42.51 -15.71
CA ALA A 8 7.92 -42.13 -14.38
C ALA A 8 7.51 -43.20 -13.34
N ALA A 9 8.29 -43.31 -12.26
CA ALA A 9 7.97 -44.05 -11.04
C ALA A 9 8.44 -43.22 -9.81
N PRO A 10 7.85 -43.41 -8.61
CA PRO A 10 7.68 -42.30 -7.68
C PRO A 10 8.68 -42.23 -6.51
N PHE A 11 8.61 -41.11 -5.79
CA PHE A 11 9.27 -40.84 -4.50
C PHE A 11 8.97 -41.90 -3.42
N ALA A 12 9.99 -42.28 -2.65
CA ALA A 12 9.93 -42.38 -1.19
C ALA A 12 11.33 -42.55 -0.55
N GLN A 13 11.57 -41.78 0.52
CA GLN A 13 12.42 -42.11 1.69
C GLN A 13 13.91 -42.49 1.48
N ASN A 14 14.81 -41.62 1.95
CA ASN A 14 15.35 -41.77 3.30
C ASN A 14 16.01 -40.49 3.82
N ALA A 15 15.78 -40.21 5.11
CA ALA A 15 16.43 -39.13 5.85
C ALA A 15 17.38 -39.73 6.88
N ALA A 16 18.65 -39.86 6.50
CA ALA A 16 19.82 -40.12 7.34
C ALA A 16 21.06 -39.70 6.52
N ASP A 17 22.11 -39.22 7.19
CA ASP A 17 23.39 -38.71 6.65
C ASP A 17 23.56 -37.19 6.51
N ILE A 18 22.85 -36.40 7.33
CA ILE A 18 23.25 -35.02 7.67
C ILE A 18 23.51 -34.94 9.18
N GLN A 19 24.56 -35.61 9.67
CA GLN A 19 25.04 -35.40 11.04
C GLN A 19 26.52 -35.71 11.31
N GLU A 20 27.41 -35.54 10.32
CA GLU A 20 28.86 -35.56 10.58
C GLU A 20 29.60 -34.66 9.58
N LEU A 21 29.93 -33.43 10.00
CA LEU A 21 31.05 -32.59 9.52
C LEU A 21 31.08 -31.21 10.24
N HIS A 22 31.18 -31.25 11.58
CA HIS A 22 31.60 -30.11 12.39
C HIS A 22 32.85 -30.47 13.19
N SER A 23 34.05 -30.13 12.72
CA SER A 23 35.23 -29.81 13.56
C SER A 23 36.48 -29.45 12.75
N SER A 24 37.33 -28.57 13.31
CA SER A 24 38.64 -28.06 12.84
C SER A 24 38.66 -27.35 11.47
N GLN A 25 38.85 -26.03 11.33
CA GLN A 25 39.89 -25.07 11.79
C GLN A 25 41.24 -25.09 11.04
N ASN A 26 41.56 -23.89 10.53
CA ASN A 26 42.87 -23.28 10.28
C ASN A 26 43.80 -23.87 9.20
N TYR A 27 44.06 -23.09 8.14
CA TYR A 27 45.41 -22.67 7.76
C TYR A 27 45.38 -21.35 6.97
N SER A 28 46.41 -20.51 7.14
CA SER A 28 46.63 -19.23 6.44
C SER A 28 47.97 -19.30 5.67
N PRO A 29 48.11 -18.72 4.46
CA PRO A 29 49.29 -18.94 3.62
C PRO A 29 50.32 -17.81 3.71
N VAL A 30 51.33 -17.96 4.57
CA VAL A 30 52.62 -17.24 4.47
C VAL A 30 53.76 -18.20 4.85
N ASP A 31 54.76 -18.33 3.97
CA ASP A 31 56.14 -18.83 4.15
C ASP A 31 56.60 -19.85 3.10
N ALA A 32 57.13 -19.35 1.97
CA ALA A 32 57.90 -20.14 1.01
C ALA A 32 58.92 -19.31 0.20
N LEU A 33 59.65 -18.39 0.86
CA LEU A 33 60.76 -17.64 0.25
C LEU A 33 62.07 -17.82 1.05
N SER A 34 62.94 -18.74 0.63
CA SER A 34 64.40 -18.56 0.73
C SER A 34 65.21 -19.65 0.03
N LYS A 35 66.02 -19.25 -0.96
CA LYS A 35 67.50 -19.50 -1.08
C LYS A 35 67.99 -19.27 -2.52
N VAL A 36 68.96 -18.36 -2.69
CA VAL A 36 69.62 -18.04 -3.97
C VAL A 36 71.13 -17.85 -3.79
N SER A 37 71.93 -18.46 -4.68
CA SER A 37 73.33 -18.14 -5.08
C SER A 37 73.88 -19.28 -5.97
N ASN A 38 74.92 -19.16 -6.82
CA ASN A 38 75.51 -18.08 -7.65
C ASN A 38 76.72 -18.70 -8.42
N PRO A 39 77.31 -18.08 -9.46
CA PRO A 39 76.72 -17.38 -10.62
C PRO A 39 77.39 -17.70 -12.00
N LEU A 40 76.68 -17.46 -13.13
CA LEU A 40 77.19 -17.09 -14.50
C LEU A 40 78.07 -18.12 -15.30
N PRO A 41 78.12 -18.09 -16.66
CA PRO A 41 78.15 -16.92 -17.57
C PRO A 41 77.15 -16.90 -18.76
N LEU A 42 77.21 -15.81 -19.54
CA LEU A 42 76.29 -15.47 -20.63
C LEU A 42 76.34 -16.43 -21.84
N MET A 43 75.17 -16.88 -22.28
CA MET A 43 74.89 -17.20 -23.70
C MET A 43 73.47 -16.73 -24.06
N SER A 44 73.26 -16.38 -25.34
CA SER A 44 71.96 -15.94 -25.89
C SER A 44 70.86 -16.96 -25.62
N SER A 45 69.81 -16.54 -24.92
CA SER A 45 68.89 -17.47 -24.25
C SER A 45 67.97 -18.22 -25.21
N PRO A 46 67.62 -19.50 -24.90
CA PRO A 46 66.55 -20.23 -25.59
C PRO A 46 65.22 -19.47 -25.64
N ALA A 47 64.98 -18.54 -24.70
CA ALA A 47 63.79 -17.73 -24.60
C ALA A 47 63.52 -16.84 -25.83
N GLN A 48 64.55 -16.37 -26.56
CA GLN A 48 64.30 -15.61 -27.80
C GLN A 48 63.77 -16.51 -28.92
N ASN A 49 64.26 -17.75 -29.02
CA ASN A 49 63.87 -18.68 -30.07
C ASN A 49 62.53 -19.37 -29.76
N SER A 50 62.19 -19.58 -28.48
CA SER A 50 60.83 -19.98 -28.09
C SER A 50 59.82 -18.85 -28.29
N ARG A 51 60.18 -17.59 -27.97
CA ARG A 51 59.30 -16.42 -28.19
C ARG A 51 59.00 -16.19 -29.67
N LEU A 52 60.00 -16.29 -30.56
CA LEU A 52 59.78 -16.21 -32.01
C LEU A 52 58.86 -17.33 -32.53
N LYS A 53 58.98 -18.55 -32.00
CA LYS A 53 58.04 -19.64 -32.33
C LYS A 53 56.62 -19.37 -31.82
N GLN A 54 56.47 -18.89 -30.58
CA GLN A 54 55.16 -18.57 -30.02
C GLN A 54 54.46 -17.44 -30.79
N ILE A 55 55.18 -16.38 -31.15
CA ILE A 55 54.69 -15.31 -32.02
C ILE A 55 54.20 -15.88 -33.35
N HIS A 56 55.01 -16.72 -34.02
CA HIS A 56 54.60 -17.31 -35.30
C HIS A 56 53.39 -18.25 -35.19
N VAL A 57 53.21 -18.99 -34.09
CA VAL A 57 52.00 -19.80 -33.86
C VAL A 57 50.77 -18.92 -33.56
N ALA A 58 50.94 -17.82 -32.83
CA ALA A 58 49.88 -16.84 -32.58
C ALA A 58 49.44 -16.13 -33.87
N ASP A 59 50.40 -15.70 -34.70
CA ASP A 59 50.15 -15.19 -36.04
C ASP A 59 49.37 -16.21 -36.86
N ASN A 60 49.80 -17.47 -36.92
CA ASN A 60 49.08 -18.51 -37.65
C ASN A 60 47.65 -18.73 -37.13
N HIS A 61 47.37 -18.61 -35.82
CA HIS A 61 46.00 -18.74 -35.28
C HIS A 61 45.09 -17.60 -35.73
N LEU A 62 45.54 -16.35 -35.55
CA LEU A 62 44.81 -15.17 -35.96
C LEU A 62 44.66 -15.09 -37.48
N ASP A 63 45.73 -15.34 -38.24
CA ASP A 63 45.73 -15.30 -39.69
C ASP A 63 44.84 -16.40 -40.28
N ASN A 64 44.73 -17.58 -39.66
CA ASN A 64 43.75 -18.59 -40.04
C ASN A 64 42.31 -18.08 -39.87
N TRP A 65 42.00 -17.44 -38.74
CA TRP A 65 40.68 -16.85 -38.48
C TRP A 65 40.36 -15.67 -39.44
N VAL A 66 41.36 -14.85 -39.79
CA VAL A 66 41.24 -13.80 -40.82
C VAL A 66 40.97 -14.41 -42.20
N ASN A 67 41.73 -15.42 -42.60
CA ASN A 67 41.61 -16.06 -43.91
C ASN A 67 40.31 -16.85 -44.07
N ALA A 68 39.74 -17.37 -42.97
CA ALA A 68 38.42 -18.01 -42.92
C ALA A 68 37.23 -17.05 -43.14
N ALA A 69 37.47 -15.74 -43.31
CA ALA A 69 36.41 -14.80 -43.68
C ALA A 69 35.76 -15.16 -45.03
N PRO A 70 34.40 -15.15 -45.13
CA PRO A 70 33.66 -15.56 -46.32
C PRO A 70 33.82 -14.61 -47.52
N ASN A 71 34.31 -13.39 -47.30
CA ASN A 71 34.54 -12.40 -48.36
C ASN A 71 35.70 -11.45 -48.02
N ALA A 72 36.15 -10.68 -49.01
CA ALA A 72 37.31 -9.80 -48.89
C ALA A 72 37.09 -8.58 -47.96
N GLN A 73 35.86 -8.09 -47.79
CA GLN A 73 35.57 -6.97 -46.89
C GLN A 73 35.67 -7.43 -45.43
N GLU A 74 35.05 -8.57 -45.11
CA GLU A 74 35.12 -9.16 -43.78
C GLU A 74 36.55 -9.59 -43.43
N ARG A 75 37.32 -10.11 -44.40
CA ARG A 75 38.75 -10.36 -44.21
C ARG A 75 39.50 -9.11 -43.76
N GLY A 76 39.21 -7.95 -44.36
CA GLY A 76 39.78 -6.67 -43.95
C GLY A 76 39.39 -6.27 -42.52
N TRP A 77 38.13 -6.47 -42.13
CA TRP A 77 37.68 -6.17 -40.76
C TRP A 77 38.35 -7.11 -39.74
N ARG A 78 38.39 -8.42 -40.03
CA ARG A 78 39.08 -9.40 -39.18
C ARG A 78 40.57 -9.10 -39.06
N ALA A 79 41.23 -8.67 -40.14
CA ALA A 79 42.64 -8.26 -40.11
C ALA A 79 42.87 -7.08 -39.15
N ASN A 80 42.04 -6.04 -39.20
CA ASN A 80 42.13 -4.92 -38.26
C ASN A 80 42.00 -5.36 -36.79
N LEU A 81 41.06 -6.28 -36.48
CA LEU A 81 40.93 -6.83 -35.12
C LEU A 81 42.15 -7.68 -34.74
N ALA A 82 42.69 -8.49 -35.64
CA ALA A 82 43.91 -9.25 -35.40
C ALA A 82 45.09 -8.31 -35.11
N ASP A 83 45.22 -7.20 -35.83
CA ASP A 83 46.25 -6.19 -35.60
C ASP A 83 46.06 -5.47 -34.25
N GLU A 84 44.82 -5.19 -33.81
CA GLU A 84 44.53 -4.67 -32.46
C GLU A 84 44.96 -5.66 -31.35
N LEU A 85 44.63 -6.95 -31.49
CA LEU A 85 45.03 -7.97 -30.52
C LEU A 85 46.56 -8.11 -30.46
N LYS A 86 47.25 -8.06 -31.62
CA LYS A 86 48.72 -8.14 -31.75
C LYS A 86 49.47 -6.92 -31.17
N GLN A 87 48.80 -5.86 -30.73
CA GLN A 87 49.43 -4.77 -29.96
C GLN A 87 49.89 -5.21 -28.56
N ASN A 88 49.32 -6.31 -28.05
CA ASN A 88 49.64 -6.89 -26.76
C ASN A 88 50.54 -8.12 -26.92
N PRO A 89 51.34 -8.51 -25.90
CA PRO A 89 52.11 -9.77 -25.96
C PRO A 89 51.18 -10.98 -26.04
N ILE A 90 51.41 -11.87 -27.01
CA ILE A 90 50.60 -13.08 -27.19
C ILE A 90 51.43 -14.34 -26.96
N HIS A 91 50.88 -15.28 -26.17
CA HIS A 91 51.48 -16.58 -25.86
C HIS A 91 50.48 -17.72 -26.08
N ILE A 92 50.75 -18.58 -27.07
CA ILE A 92 49.98 -19.81 -27.27
C ILE A 92 50.44 -20.87 -26.25
N ARG A 93 49.48 -21.45 -25.53
CA ARG A 93 49.64 -22.53 -24.55
C ARG A 93 48.67 -23.68 -24.88
N GLU A 94 48.68 -24.74 -24.07
CA GLU A 94 47.81 -25.91 -24.28
C GLU A 94 46.32 -25.59 -24.01
N ASP A 95 46.06 -24.60 -23.15
CA ASP A 95 44.74 -24.10 -22.75
C ASP A 95 44.17 -23.02 -23.69
N GLY A 96 45.00 -22.29 -24.43
CA GLY A 96 44.54 -21.32 -25.43
C GLY A 96 45.55 -20.26 -25.85
N MET A 97 45.05 -19.19 -26.47
CA MET A 97 45.83 -18.01 -26.84
C MET A 97 45.75 -16.96 -25.73
N HIS A 98 46.82 -16.87 -24.92
CA HIS A 98 46.95 -15.83 -23.90
C HIS A 98 47.34 -14.49 -24.51
N ILE A 99 46.61 -13.44 -24.15
CA ILE A 99 46.91 -12.05 -24.47
C ILE A 99 47.22 -11.34 -23.16
N GLU A 100 48.46 -10.86 -23.00
CA GLU A 100 48.93 -10.24 -21.76
C GLU A 100 48.51 -8.76 -21.66
N GLY A 101 48.17 -8.34 -20.43
CA GLY A 101 47.76 -6.96 -20.15
C GLY A 101 46.27 -6.70 -20.38
N ASN A 102 45.90 -5.42 -20.29
CA ASN A 102 44.52 -4.97 -20.41
C ASN A 102 44.22 -4.60 -21.86
N VAL A 103 43.19 -5.21 -22.43
CA VAL A 103 42.81 -5.04 -23.84
C VAL A 103 41.52 -4.23 -23.94
N SER A 104 41.48 -3.28 -24.86
CA SER A 104 40.28 -2.49 -25.16
C SER A 104 39.99 -2.55 -26.65
N LEU A 105 38.97 -3.31 -27.03
CA LEU A 105 38.45 -3.42 -28.40
C LEU A 105 37.35 -2.38 -28.58
N SER A 106 37.49 -1.49 -29.56
CA SER A 106 36.48 -0.43 -29.72
C SER A 106 36.24 0.02 -31.15
N SER A 107 35.03 0.53 -31.41
CA SER A 107 34.66 1.17 -32.68
C SER A 107 34.73 0.30 -33.95
N LEU A 108 35.04 -1.00 -33.82
CA LEU A 108 35.07 -2.00 -34.89
C LEU A 108 33.65 -2.40 -35.34
N SER A 109 32.90 -1.42 -35.84
CA SER A 109 31.46 -1.47 -36.17
C SER A 109 31.03 -2.49 -37.23
N LYS A 110 31.93 -3.34 -37.73
CA LYS A 110 31.65 -4.37 -38.77
C LYS A 110 32.04 -5.79 -38.36
N ILE A 111 32.70 -5.97 -37.21
CA ILE A 111 32.99 -7.30 -36.67
C ILE A 111 31.72 -7.93 -36.09
N THR A 112 31.48 -9.20 -36.42
CA THR A 112 30.31 -9.98 -35.97
C THR A 112 30.65 -11.08 -34.96
N SER A 113 31.91 -11.50 -34.87
CA SER A 113 32.42 -12.42 -33.84
C SER A 113 33.90 -12.18 -33.58
N LEU A 114 34.42 -12.66 -32.44
CA LEU A 114 35.85 -12.75 -32.17
C LEU A 114 36.43 -14.09 -32.68
N PRO A 115 37.77 -14.27 -32.73
CA PRO A 115 38.40 -15.58 -32.85
C PRO A 115 38.15 -16.47 -31.62
N ASP A 116 38.23 -17.79 -31.79
CA ASP A 116 38.04 -18.77 -30.72
C ASP A 116 39.32 -19.01 -29.88
N HIS A 117 39.15 -19.62 -28.69
CA HIS A 117 40.21 -19.97 -27.73
C HIS A 117 41.02 -18.78 -27.20
N LEU A 118 40.32 -17.68 -26.87
CA LEU A 118 40.92 -16.48 -26.28
C LEU A 118 41.01 -16.56 -24.76
N ILE A 119 42.20 -16.25 -24.24
CA ILE A 119 42.45 -16.05 -22.81
C ILE A 119 43.06 -14.67 -22.63
N PHE A 120 42.41 -13.79 -21.88
CA PHE A 120 42.95 -12.48 -21.52
C PHE A 120 43.56 -12.57 -20.12
N ASP A 121 44.87 -12.32 -20.02
CA ASP A 121 45.60 -12.41 -18.74
C ASP A 121 45.39 -11.14 -17.87
N GLY A 122 44.75 -10.09 -18.41
CA GLY A 122 44.27 -8.90 -17.69
C GLY A 122 42.79 -8.58 -18.01
N ASP A 123 42.41 -7.31 -17.96
CA ASP A 123 41.05 -6.85 -18.27
C ASP A 123 40.73 -6.90 -19.78
N LEU A 124 39.45 -7.11 -20.12
CA LEU A 124 38.92 -7.01 -21.49
C LEU A 124 37.73 -6.06 -21.55
N ASN A 125 37.90 -4.93 -22.24
CA ASN A 125 36.84 -3.97 -22.50
C ASN A 125 36.41 -4.04 -23.97
N ILE A 126 35.13 -4.26 -24.25
CA ILE A 126 34.54 -4.28 -25.58
C ILE A 126 33.51 -3.16 -25.69
N MET A 127 33.88 -2.08 -26.38
CA MET A 127 33.14 -0.82 -26.41
C MET A 127 32.62 -0.53 -27.82
N ARG A 128 31.34 -0.25 -27.97
CA ARG A 128 30.77 0.31 -29.22
C ARG A 128 31.05 -0.57 -30.44
N MET A 129 30.83 -1.88 -30.30
CA MET A 129 30.88 -2.87 -31.38
C MET A 129 29.45 -3.29 -31.77
N PRO A 130 28.66 -2.40 -32.43
CA PRO A 130 27.21 -2.58 -32.59
C PRO A 130 26.79 -3.77 -33.45
N ASN A 131 27.69 -4.39 -34.22
CA ASN A 131 27.40 -5.57 -35.05
C ASN A 131 27.97 -6.88 -34.47
N LEU A 132 28.63 -6.85 -33.30
CA LEU A 132 29.13 -8.06 -32.64
C LEU A 132 27.93 -8.91 -32.21
N GLU A 133 27.80 -10.12 -32.77
CA GLU A 133 26.65 -11.01 -32.52
C GLU A 133 26.91 -12.02 -31.41
N LYS A 134 28.17 -12.45 -31.24
CA LYS A 134 28.56 -13.41 -30.19
C LYS A 134 30.01 -13.24 -29.73
N LEU A 135 30.25 -13.54 -28.46
CA LEU A 135 31.58 -13.89 -27.94
C LEU A 135 31.94 -15.35 -28.32
N PRO A 136 33.23 -15.74 -28.30
CA PRO A 136 33.65 -17.09 -28.62
C PRO A 136 33.34 -18.05 -27.46
N ASP A 137 33.21 -19.34 -27.75
CA ASP A 137 33.03 -20.36 -26.72
C ASP A 137 34.32 -20.55 -25.91
N ASN A 138 34.20 -20.66 -24.58
CA ASN A 138 35.30 -20.80 -23.62
C ASN A 138 36.21 -19.55 -23.56
N LEU A 139 35.61 -18.35 -23.60
CA LEU A 139 36.32 -17.11 -23.32
C LEU A 139 36.75 -17.07 -21.84
N VAL A 140 38.03 -16.83 -21.59
CA VAL A 140 38.58 -16.63 -20.24
C VAL A 140 39.14 -15.22 -20.11
N VAL A 141 38.80 -14.52 -19.03
CA VAL A 141 39.30 -13.19 -18.68
C VAL A 141 39.75 -13.20 -17.22
N LYS A 142 41.05 -12.99 -16.97
CA LYS A 142 41.62 -13.00 -15.60
C LYS A 142 41.43 -11.68 -14.86
N GLY A 143 41.21 -10.59 -15.59
CA GLY A 143 40.71 -9.33 -15.05
C GLY A 143 39.19 -9.23 -15.13
N ASN A 144 38.71 -8.00 -15.27
CA ASN A 144 37.31 -7.66 -15.51
C ASN A 144 36.95 -7.85 -16.99
N LEU A 145 35.68 -8.17 -17.26
CA LEU A 145 35.09 -8.15 -18.60
C LEU A 145 34.01 -7.07 -18.67
N GLU A 146 34.25 -6.03 -19.46
CA GLU A 146 33.29 -4.95 -19.70
C GLU A 146 32.76 -4.99 -21.14
N LEU A 147 31.44 -5.05 -21.31
CA LEU A 147 30.74 -5.05 -22.60
C LEU A 147 29.79 -3.85 -22.65
N HIS A 148 30.07 -2.85 -23.49
CA HIS A 148 29.26 -1.63 -23.59
C HIS A 148 28.85 -1.33 -25.05
N GLU A 149 27.59 -0.94 -25.25
CA GLU A 149 27.05 -0.55 -26.57
C GLU A 149 27.17 -1.65 -27.65
N CYS A 150 27.20 -2.93 -27.26
CA CYS A 150 27.24 -4.08 -28.18
C CYS A 150 25.82 -4.48 -28.65
N GLY A 151 25.16 -3.55 -29.35
CA GLY A 151 23.72 -3.58 -29.65
C GLY A 151 23.18 -4.71 -30.55
N GLN A 152 24.00 -5.66 -31.00
CA GLN A 152 23.57 -6.90 -31.69
C GLN A 152 24.02 -8.18 -30.98
N LEU A 153 24.63 -8.09 -29.81
CA LEU A 153 25.17 -9.22 -29.07
C LEU A 153 24.03 -10.10 -28.53
N LYS A 154 23.99 -11.36 -28.97
CA LYS A 154 22.93 -12.33 -28.66
C LYS A 154 23.38 -13.42 -27.68
N SER A 155 24.69 -13.67 -27.59
CA SER A 155 25.27 -14.76 -26.79
C SER A 155 26.69 -14.43 -26.33
N LEU A 156 27.04 -14.87 -25.12
CA LEU A 156 28.39 -14.78 -24.56
C LEU A 156 29.18 -16.10 -24.70
N GLY A 157 28.71 -17.03 -25.56
CA GLY A 157 29.25 -18.37 -25.69
C GLY A 157 28.62 -19.39 -24.72
N GLN A 158 29.08 -20.64 -24.78
CA GLN A 158 28.63 -21.74 -23.93
C GLN A 158 29.30 -21.76 -22.54
N TYR A 159 30.55 -21.32 -22.47
CA TYR A 159 31.34 -21.21 -21.24
C TYR A 159 32.05 -19.86 -21.19
N LEU A 160 31.97 -19.19 -20.04
CA LEU A 160 32.58 -17.89 -19.77
C LEU A 160 33.21 -17.88 -18.37
N ASP A 161 34.52 -17.67 -18.27
CA ASP A 161 35.24 -17.52 -16.99
C ASP A 161 35.78 -16.10 -16.86
N VAL A 162 35.26 -15.33 -15.91
CA VAL A 162 35.73 -13.99 -15.58
C VAL A 162 36.19 -14.00 -14.12
N GLN A 163 37.48 -13.84 -13.87
CA GLN A 163 38.04 -13.87 -12.50
C GLN A 163 37.86 -12.52 -11.77
N GLY A 164 37.64 -11.43 -12.52
CA GLY A 164 37.20 -10.14 -12.01
C GLY A 164 35.69 -9.97 -12.01
N ALA A 165 35.25 -8.73 -12.20
CA ALA A 165 33.85 -8.36 -12.38
C ALA A 165 33.41 -8.48 -13.85
N LEU A 166 32.11 -8.74 -14.06
CA LEU A 166 31.48 -8.78 -15.38
C LEU A 166 30.46 -7.64 -15.49
N VAL A 167 30.69 -6.70 -16.40
CA VAL A 167 29.80 -5.58 -16.70
C VAL A 167 29.22 -5.76 -18.10
N ILE A 168 27.89 -5.76 -18.20
CA ILE A 168 27.17 -5.85 -19.48
C ILE A 168 26.18 -4.70 -19.54
N ASN A 169 26.44 -3.75 -20.44
CA ASN A 169 25.74 -2.49 -20.55
C ASN A 169 25.28 -2.25 -22.00
N GLN A 170 23.99 -1.91 -22.22
CA GLN A 170 23.44 -1.59 -23.55
C GLN A 170 23.62 -2.69 -24.60
N CYS A 171 23.58 -3.96 -24.17
CA CYS A 171 23.62 -5.13 -25.06
C CYS A 171 22.19 -5.58 -25.43
N HIS A 172 21.43 -4.69 -26.09
CA HIS A 172 19.97 -4.78 -26.29
C HIS A 172 19.44 -6.03 -27.03
N GLN A 173 20.26 -6.97 -27.49
CA GLN A 173 19.83 -8.24 -28.11
C GLN A 173 20.14 -9.48 -27.26
N LEU A 174 20.80 -9.31 -26.10
CA LEU A 174 21.15 -10.40 -25.22
C LEU A 174 19.88 -10.90 -24.52
N LEU A 175 19.58 -12.19 -24.66
CA LEU A 175 18.36 -12.80 -24.12
C LEU A 175 18.56 -13.47 -22.75
N THR A 176 19.76 -14.00 -22.51
CA THR A 176 20.18 -14.71 -21.29
C THR A 176 21.71 -14.72 -21.19
N LEU A 177 22.26 -15.18 -20.05
CA LEU A 177 23.69 -15.42 -19.84
C LEU A 177 24.02 -16.93 -20.04
N PRO A 178 25.28 -17.33 -20.23
CA PRO A 178 25.67 -18.73 -20.34
C PRO A 178 25.29 -19.53 -19.09
N SER A 179 24.80 -20.76 -19.27
CA SER A 179 24.50 -21.67 -18.15
C SER A 179 25.75 -22.14 -17.40
N LEU A 180 26.90 -22.13 -18.06
CA LEU A 180 28.21 -22.38 -17.45
C LEU A 180 28.99 -21.06 -17.44
N MET A 181 28.86 -20.30 -16.35
CA MET A 181 29.64 -19.07 -16.16
C MET A 181 30.23 -18.98 -14.76
N ASN A 182 31.40 -18.37 -14.66
CA ASN A 182 32.03 -17.98 -13.41
C ASN A 182 32.29 -16.47 -13.42
N VAL A 183 31.91 -15.79 -12.33
CA VAL A 183 32.24 -14.38 -12.08
C VAL A 183 32.90 -14.30 -10.71
N GLY A 184 34.19 -13.97 -10.68
CA GLY A 184 35.02 -13.96 -9.49
C GLY A 184 34.75 -12.79 -8.54
N GLN A 185 34.11 -11.72 -9.05
CA GLN A 185 33.68 -10.55 -8.27
C GLN A 185 32.23 -10.18 -8.59
N ASP A 186 31.97 -8.92 -8.94
CA ASP A 186 30.63 -8.36 -9.11
C ASP A 186 30.06 -8.62 -10.52
N LEU A 187 28.73 -8.74 -10.62
CA LEU A 187 28.00 -8.88 -11.88
C LEU A 187 27.06 -7.69 -12.07
N HIS A 188 27.30 -6.88 -13.10
CA HIS A 188 26.48 -5.72 -13.46
C HIS A 188 25.77 -5.94 -14.80
N LEU A 189 24.44 -5.90 -14.78
CA LEU A 189 23.58 -6.03 -15.95
C LEU A 189 22.75 -4.74 -16.07
N ILE A 190 23.13 -3.86 -16.98
CA ILE A 190 22.58 -2.49 -17.09
C ILE A 190 22.00 -2.28 -18.50
N ASP A 191 20.79 -1.74 -18.60
CA ASP A 191 20.16 -1.35 -19.88
C ASP A 191 20.19 -2.51 -20.91
N ASN A 192 19.84 -3.72 -20.47
CA ASN A 192 19.78 -4.91 -21.32
C ASN A 192 18.32 -5.22 -21.65
N LEU A 193 17.71 -4.34 -22.44
CA LEU A 193 16.27 -4.26 -22.73
C LEU A 193 15.57 -5.55 -23.21
N ARG A 194 16.31 -6.57 -23.66
CA ARG A 194 15.77 -7.88 -24.10
C ARG A 194 16.22 -9.07 -23.24
N LEU A 195 16.97 -8.84 -22.16
CA LEU A 195 17.32 -9.88 -21.21
C LEU A 195 16.04 -10.35 -20.51
N ARG A 196 15.73 -11.64 -20.64
CA ARG A 196 14.46 -12.23 -20.18
C ARG A 196 14.59 -13.09 -18.95
N GLU A 197 15.71 -13.80 -18.88
CA GLU A 197 16.00 -14.80 -17.86
C GLU A 197 17.50 -14.77 -17.54
N LEU A 198 17.85 -15.35 -16.40
CA LEU A 198 19.22 -15.61 -15.98
C LEU A 198 19.40 -17.12 -15.83
N PRO A 199 20.63 -17.65 -15.93
CA PRO A 199 20.88 -19.08 -15.83
C PRO A 199 20.54 -19.62 -14.44
N MET A 200 19.89 -20.79 -14.40
CA MET A 200 19.60 -21.53 -13.17
C MET A 200 20.89 -21.81 -12.39
N GLY A 201 20.88 -21.57 -11.08
CA GLY A 201 22.02 -21.80 -10.21
C GLY A 201 23.13 -20.73 -10.30
N LEU A 202 22.87 -19.59 -10.95
CA LEU A 202 23.81 -18.47 -11.08
C LEU A 202 24.52 -18.15 -9.76
N MET A 203 25.85 -18.09 -9.82
CA MET A 203 26.72 -17.77 -8.68
C MET A 203 27.50 -16.50 -8.96
N VAL A 204 27.44 -15.53 -8.05
CA VAL A 204 28.19 -14.28 -8.09
C VAL A 204 29.04 -14.17 -6.81
N ASN A 205 30.36 -14.08 -6.97
CA ASN A 205 31.29 -14.11 -5.84
C ASN A 205 31.43 -12.76 -5.11
N GLY A 206 30.99 -11.67 -5.72
CA GLY A 206 30.76 -10.37 -5.09
C GLY A 206 29.28 -9.98 -5.10
N ASN A 207 28.98 -8.77 -5.55
CA ASN A 207 27.63 -8.18 -5.61
C ASN A 207 26.93 -8.44 -6.95
N LEU A 208 25.60 -8.52 -6.93
CA LEU A 208 24.76 -8.56 -8.13
C LEU A 208 24.03 -7.22 -8.31
N TYR A 209 24.22 -6.57 -9.45
CA TYR A 209 23.53 -5.36 -9.85
C TYR A 209 22.77 -5.56 -11.15
N ILE A 210 21.46 -5.34 -11.14
CA ILE A 210 20.60 -5.39 -12.32
C ILE A 210 19.83 -4.08 -12.40
N SER A 211 19.95 -3.35 -13.51
CA SER A 211 19.27 -2.07 -13.72
C SER A 211 18.76 -1.97 -15.16
N ASP A 212 17.52 -1.50 -15.35
CA ASP A 212 16.91 -1.23 -16.66
C ASP A 212 16.82 -2.47 -17.60
N CYS A 213 16.63 -3.65 -17.02
CA CYS A 213 16.40 -4.90 -17.76
C CYS A 213 14.90 -5.10 -18.03
N GLN A 214 14.38 -4.33 -19.00
CA GLN A 214 12.94 -4.17 -19.29
C GLN A 214 12.14 -5.47 -19.58
N GLN A 215 12.78 -6.60 -19.90
CA GLN A 215 12.10 -7.89 -20.16
C GLN A 215 12.38 -8.98 -19.11
N LEU A 216 13.12 -8.69 -18.04
CA LEU A 216 13.48 -9.69 -17.04
C LEU A 216 12.26 -10.07 -16.18
N GLY A 217 11.78 -11.31 -16.34
CA GLY A 217 10.52 -11.76 -15.72
C GLY A 217 10.63 -12.22 -14.26
N SER A 218 11.77 -12.83 -13.91
CA SER A 218 12.08 -13.37 -12.58
C SER A 218 13.60 -13.44 -12.36
N LEU A 219 14.02 -13.63 -11.10
CA LEU A 219 15.38 -14.06 -10.76
C LEU A 219 15.48 -15.60 -10.85
N PRO A 220 16.68 -16.18 -11.07
CA PRO A 220 16.80 -17.61 -11.37
C PRO A 220 16.74 -18.47 -10.10
N GLU A 221 16.12 -19.64 -10.21
CA GLU A 221 16.17 -20.66 -9.15
C GLU A 221 17.61 -21.07 -8.83
N GLY A 222 17.91 -21.17 -7.54
CA GLY A 222 19.24 -21.48 -7.02
C GLY A 222 20.25 -20.33 -7.07
N LEU A 223 19.80 -19.07 -7.25
CA LEU A 223 20.66 -17.88 -7.24
C LEU A 223 21.50 -17.80 -5.95
N ARG A 224 22.82 -17.57 -6.09
CA ARG A 224 23.75 -17.38 -4.98
C ARG A 224 24.57 -16.11 -5.18
N VAL A 225 24.53 -15.20 -4.22
CA VAL A 225 25.31 -13.95 -4.22
C VAL A 225 26.04 -13.82 -2.89
N ASN A 226 27.36 -13.66 -2.95
CA ASN A 226 28.22 -13.57 -1.76
C ASN A 226 28.23 -12.18 -1.11
N GLY A 227 27.90 -11.13 -1.86
CA GLY A 227 27.66 -9.77 -1.37
C GLY A 227 26.17 -9.39 -1.41
N ASP A 228 25.92 -8.15 -1.80
CA ASP A 228 24.57 -7.56 -1.93
C ASP A 228 23.94 -7.88 -3.29
N ALA A 229 22.61 -7.91 -3.36
CA ALA A 229 21.85 -8.01 -4.61
C ALA A 229 20.89 -6.83 -4.76
N LYS A 230 21.09 -6.02 -5.79
CA LYS A 230 20.24 -4.85 -6.10
C LYS A 230 19.66 -4.98 -7.51
N VAL A 231 18.34 -4.92 -7.59
CA VAL A 231 17.55 -4.98 -8.83
C VAL A 231 16.70 -3.72 -8.92
N GLU A 232 16.85 -2.95 -9.99
CA GLU A 232 16.11 -1.71 -10.18
C GLU A 232 15.61 -1.53 -11.62
N LEU A 233 14.55 -0.74 -11.80
CA LEU A 233 13.99 -0.39 -13.11
C LEU A 233 13.68 -1.63 -14.00
N CYS A 234 13.29 -2.74 -13.38
CA CYS A 234 12.91 -3.99 -14.04
C CYS A 234 11.39 -4.18 -13.95
N PRO A 235 10.57 -3.47 -14.75
CA PRO A 235 9.12 -3.41 -14.56
C PRO A 235 8.40 -4.73 -14.85
N GLN A 236 9.02 -5.66 -15.60
CA GLN A 236 8.46 -7.00 -15.87
C GLN A 236 8.83 -8.04 -14.81
N LEU A 237 9.62 -7.70 -13.78
CA LEU A 237 9.94 -8.60 -12.69
C LEU A 237 8.66 -8.82 -11.86
N THR A 238 8.12 -10.03 -11.89
CA THR A 238 6.80 -10.33 -11.30
C THR A 238 6.87 -11.03 -9.94
N HIS A 239 7.88 -11.87 -9.75
CA HIS A 239 8.06 -12.72 -8.57
C HIS A 239 9.55 -13.02 -8.33
N LEU A 240 9.88 -13.45 -7.11
CA LEU A 240 11.20 -13.95 -6.74
C LEU A 240 11.18 -15.50 -6.66
N PRO A 241 12.29 -16.20 -6.95
CA PRO A 241 12.39 -17.66 -6.90
C PRO A 241 12.30 -18.19 -5.47
N ASP A 242 11.81 -19.43 -5.32
CA ASP A 242 11.66 -20.10 -4.01
C ASP A 242 13.02 -20.32 -3.33
N TYR A 243 14.07 -20.63 -4.12
CA TYR A 243 15.39 -20.91 -3.60
C TYR A 243 16.44 -19.90 -4.08
N MET A 244 16.74 -18.92 -3.24
CA MET A 244 17.88 -18.01 -3.42
C MET A 244 18.65 -17.79 -2.12
N ASN A 245 19.95 -17.49 -2.22
CA ASN A 245 20.82 -17.23 -1.07
C ASN A 245 21.70 -16.00 -1.35
N ILE A 246 21.28 -14.87 -0.79
CA ILE A 246 22.03 -13.62 -0.78
C ILE A 246 22.64 -13.47 0.62
N LYS A 247 23.96 -13.30 0.71
CA LYS A 247 24.66 -13.14 1.99
C LYS A 247 24.58 -11.72 2.56
N GLY A 248 24.50 -10.72 1.69
CA GLY A 248 24.36 -9.32 2.06
C GLY A 248 22.91 -8.83 2.03
N ASN A 249 22.74 -7.57 1.65
CA ASN A 249 21.47 -6.87 1.52
C ASN A 249 20.74 -7.26 0.22
N MET A 250 19.43 -7.06 0.21
CA MET A 250 18.60 -7.10 -1.01
C MET A 250 17.88 -5.76 -1.21
N SER A 251 17.87 -5.23 -2.43
CA SER A 251 17.16 -3.99 -2.78
C SER A 251 16.42 -4.16 -4.10
N PHE A 252 15.11 -3.89 -4.11
CA PHE A 252 14.25 -3.93 -5.30
C PHE A 252 13.61 -2.54 -5.50
N LYS A 253 13.95 -1.84 -6.58
CA LYS A 253 13.48 -0.46 -6.83
C LYS A 253 12.77 -0.29 -8.17
N TYR A 254 11.59 0.30 -8.19
CA TYR A 254 10.78 0.49 -9.41
C TYR A 254 10.49 -0.83 -10.15
N CYS A 255 10.49 -1.96 -9.45
CA CYS A 255 10.04 -3.26 -9.94
C CYS A 255 8.50 -3.29 -9.87
N ILE A 256 7.85 -2.47 -10.69
CA ILE A 256 6.45 -2.08 -10.49
C ILE A 256 5.44 -3.25 -10.54
N MET A 257 5.72 -4.34 -11.27
CA MET A 257 4.85 -5.54 -11.35
C MET A 257 5.21 -6.65 -10.36
N LEU A 258 6.20 -6.43 -9.47
CA LEU A 258 6.56 -7.38 -8.42
C LEU A 258 5.39 -7.48 -7.44
N HIS A 259 4.73 -8.64 -7.42
CA HIS A 259 3.49 -8.85 -6.67
C HIS A 259 3.56 -10.01 -5.67
N SER A 260 4.59 -10.86 -5.74
CA SER A 260 4.78 -11.98 -4.83
C SER A 260 6.27 -12.24 -4.52
N MET A 261 6.50 -12.83 -3.36
CA MET A 261 7.81 -13.21 -2.83
C MET A 261 7.66 -14.58 -2.13
N PRO A 262 8.72 -15.39 -2.01
CA PRO A 262 8.62 -16.74 -1.48
C PRO A 262 8.32 -16.79 0.04
N GLU A 263 7.51 -17.77 0.41
CA GLU A 263 7.16 -18.07 1.81
C GLU A 263 8.39 -18.50 2.63
N ASN A 264 8.50 -18.05 3.88
CA ASN A 264 9.65 -18.28 4.78
C ASN A 264 11.01 -17.75 4.25
N MET A 265 11.00 -16.77 3.35
CA MET A 265 12.20 -16.12 2.82
C MET A 265 13.11 -15.60 3.93
N LYS A 266 14.44 -15.79 3.76
CA LYS A 266 15.46 -15.31 4.70
C LYS A 266 16.41 -14.32 4.03
N VAL A 267 16.58 -13.17 4.66
CA VAL A 267 17.49 -12.10 4.23
C VAL A 267 18.62 -11.95 5.24
N ASN A 268 19.86 -12.13 4.80
CA ASN A 268 21.01 -12.13 5.70
C ASN A 268 21.48 -10.71 6.11
N GLY A 269 21.25 -9.71 5.27
CA GLY A 269 21.36 -8.29 5.59
C GLY A 269 19.98 -7.62 5.73
N SER A 270 19.88 -6.39 5.23
CA SER A 270 18.63 -5.62 5.11
C SER A 270 17.87 -5.94 3.82
N LEU A 271 16.57 -5.66 3.80
CA LEU A 271 15.69 -5.77 2.63
C LEU A 271 15.06 -4.41 2.34
N GLU A 272 15.30 -3.87 1.15
CA GLU A 272 14.68 -2.64 0.65
C GLU A 272 13.74 -2.95 -0.53
N LEU A 273 12.54 -2.38 -0.49
CA LEU A 273 11.49 -2.46 -1.51
C LEU A 273 11.03 -1.02 -1.75
N ASP A 274 11.22 -0.48 -2.95
CA ASP A 274 11.00 0.94 -3.26
C ASP A 274 10.18 1.06 -4.55
N HIS A 275 8.99 1.66 -4.49
CA HIS A 275 8.05 1.76 -5.62
C HIS A 275 7.68 0.39 -6.27
N CYS A 276 7.57 -0.68 -5.47
CA CYS A 276 7.03 -1.97 -5.91
C CYS A 276 5.49 -1.92 -5.91
N LEU A 277 4.91 -1.29 -6.93
CA LEU A 277 3.51 -0.86 -6.92
C LEU A 277 2.47 -1.99 -6.91
N SER A 278 2.77 -3.17 -7.46
CA SER A 278 1.86 -4.33 -7.44
C SER A 278 1.98 -5.22 -6.19
N LEU A 279 2.87 -4.91 -5.25
CA LEU A 279 3.09 -5.72 -4.05
C LEU A 279 1.97 -5.47 -3.03
N ALA A 280 1.07 -6.43 -2.86
CA ALA A 280 -0.10 -6.31 -1.97
C ALA A 280 0.17 -6.77 -0.52
N GLU A 281 1.03 -7.77 -0.33
CA GLU A 281 1.43 -8.33 0.95
C GLU A 281 2.90 -8.78 0.93
N LEU A 282 3.51 -8.90 2.11
CA LEU A 282 4.77 -9.60 2.30
C LEU A 282 4.50 -11.08 2.64
N PRO A 283 5.42 -12.02 2.32
CA PRO A 283 5.21 -13.44 2.57
C PRO A 283 5.25 -13.78 4.07
N ASN A 284 4.56 -14.85 4.46
CA ASN A 284 4.54 -15.27 5.86
C ASN A 284 5.89 -15.88 6.26
N GLY A 285 6.24 -15.70 7.54
CA GLY A 285 7.52 -16.19 8.08
C GLY A 285 8.77 -15.52 7.47
N LEU A 286 8.64 -14.38 6.78
CA LEU A 286 9.77 -13.55 6.32
C LEU A 286 10.71 -13.21 7.49
N GLU A 287 11.99 -13.50 7.33
CA GLU A 287 13.03 -13.27 8.33
C GLU A 287 14.14 -12.38 7.74
N VAL A 288 14.20 -11.12 8.17
CA VAL A 288 15.23 -10.14 7.79
C VAL A 288 16.17 -9.93 8.97
N LYS A 289 17.48 -10.18 8.82
CA LYS A 289 18.45 -9.99 9.92
C LYS A 289 18.81 -8.52 10.15
N GLY A 290 18.83 -7.71 9.11
CA GLY A 290 19.00 -6.25 9.20
C GLY A 290 17.65 -5.54 9.32
N SER A 291 17.56 -4.39 8.66
CA SER A 291 16.36 -3.56 8.56
C SER A 291 15.48 -3.97 7.37
N LEU A 292 14.17 -3.82 7.50
CA LEU A 292 13.19 -4.00 6.43
C LEU A 292 12.60 -2.63 6.06
N GLU A 293 12.78 -2.21 4.81
CA GLU A 293 12.32 -0.92 4.30
C GLU A 293 11.41 -1.11 3.09
N ALA A 294 10.11 -0.87 3.23
CA ALA A 294 9.15 -0.77 2.14
C ALA A 294 8.74 0.70 1.95
N LYS A 295 9.04 1.31 0.81
CA LYS A 295 8.78 2.73 0.52
C LYS A 295 7.94 2.87 -0.74
N SER A 296 6.85 3.63 -0.67
CA SER A 296 5.97 3.90 -1.82
C SER A 296 5.39 2.62 -2.45
N CYS A 297 5.26 1.53 -1.69
CA CYS A 297 4.58 0.31 -2.12
C CYS A 297 3.07 0.50 -1.94
N LEU A 298 2.46 1.27 -2.87
CA LEU A 298 1.11 1.82 -2.71
C LEU A 298 -0.01 0.79 -2.53
N MET A 299 0.19 -0.47 -2.95
CA MET A 299 -0.77 -1.56 -2.76
C MET A 299 -0.53 -2.40 -1.50
N LEU A 300 0.60 -2.21 -0.81
CA LEU A 300 1.00 -3.03 0.34
C LEU A 300 0.06 -2.73 1.52
N ALA A 301 -0.89 -3.63 1.76
CA ALA A 301 -2.02 -3.39 2.67
C ALA A 301 -1.92 -4.17 3.99
N LYS A 302 -1.02 -5.16 4.06
CA LYS A 302 -0.94 -6.13 5.16
C LYS A 302 0.48 -6.39 5.61
N ILE A 303 0.68 -6.42 6.93
CA ILE A 303 1.87 -6.98 7.57
C ILE A 303 1.58 -8.46 7.89
N PRO A 304 2.39 -9.43 7.42
CA PRO A 304 2.10 -10.85 7.56
C PRO A 304 2.38 -11.39 8.97
N ASP A 305 1.82 -12.56 9.27
CA ASP A 305 2.10 -13.29 10.50
C ASP A 305 3.56 -13.80 10.53
N ASN A 306 4.13 -13.84 11.73
CA ASN A 306 5.48 -14.34 12.01
C ASN A 306 6.63 -13.56 11.33
N LEU A 307 6.40 -12.33 10.86
CA LEU A 307 7.46 -11.44 10.36
C LEU A 307 8.54 -11.21 11.45
N LYS A 308 9.81 -11.36 11.06
CA LYS A 308 10.96 -11.08 11.92
C LYS A 308 11.89 -10.07 11.25
N VAL A 309 12.27 -9.03 12.00
CA VAL A 309 13.19 -7.98 11.55
C VAL A 309 14.20 -7.73 12.66
N GLY A 310 15.50 -7.97 12.40
CA GLY A 310 16.55 -7.85 13.41
C GLY A 310 16.84 -6.40 13.82
N GLU A 311 16.56 -5.43 12.94
CA GLU A 311 16.73 -4.01 13.18
C GLU A 311 15.39 -3.25 12.97
N HIS A 312 15.35 -2.24 12.09
CA HIS A 312 14.22 -1.34 11.91
C HIS A 312 13.17 -1.90 10.95
N LEU A 313 11.89 -1.72 11.28
CA LEU A 313 10.77 -1.95 10.37
C LEU A 313 10.24 -0.61 9.85
N THR A 314 10.50 -0.31 8.59
CA THR A 314 10.06 0.92 7.91
C THR A 314 9.10 0.54 6.78
N MET A 315 7.84 0.94 6.85
CA MET A 315 6.87 0.82 5.76
C MET A 315 6.23 2.19 5.52
N THR A 316 6.81 3.01 4.64
CA THR A 316 6.32 4.38 4.39
C THR A 316 5.57 4.50 3.08
N HIS A 317 4.52 5.34 3.07
CA HIS A 317 3.65 5.54 1.91
C HIS A 317 3.09 4.23 1.34
N ALA A 318 2.57 3.37 2.21
CA ALA A 318 1.92 2.10 1.87
C ALA A 318 0.44 2.11 2.30
N ALA A 319 -0.36 1.15 1.81
CA ALA A 319 -1.79 1.05 2.10
C ALA A 319 -2.12 0.25 3.38
N ILE A 320 -1.17 0.14 4.33
CA ILE A 320 -1.26 -0.72 5.52
C ILE A 320 -2.58 -0.49 6.28
N GLN A 321 -3.34 -1.56 6.43
CA GLN A 321 -4.64 -1.63 7.11
C GLN A 321 -4.71 -2.86 8.03
N GLU A 322 -4.08 -3.96 7.64
CA GLU A 322 -4.09 -5.23 8.38
C GLU A 322 -2.77 -5.49 9.11
N PHE A 323 -2.90 -5.87 10.39
CA PHE A 323 -1.80 -6.24 11.28
C PHE A 323 -2.00 -7.67 11.81
N PRO A 324 -0.91 -8.39 12.12
CA PRO A 324 -1.00 -9.70 12.74
C PRO A 324 -1.58 -9.61 14.16
N GLN A 325 -2.27 -10.65 14.58
CA GLN A 325 -2.91 -10.71 15.91
C GLN A 325 -1.92 -10.90 17.06
N GLN A 326 -0.70 -11.35 16.76
CA GLN A 326 0.37 -11.60 17.72
C GLN A 326 1.51 -10.59 17.56
N PRO A 327 2.25 -10.27 18.65
CA PRO A 327 3.40 -9.36 18.57
C PRO A 327 4.48 -9.87 17.61
N LEU A 328 5.00 -8.98 16.78
CA LEU A 328 6.12 -9.28 15.87
C LEU A 328 7.48 -9.21 16.56
N SER A 329 8.44 -9.99 16.04
CA SER A 329 9.83 -9.91 16.49
C SER A 329 10.57 -8.84 15.71
N ILE A 330 10.64 -7.63 16.28
CA ILE A 330 11.31 -6.46 15.69
C ILE A 330 12.39 -5.99 16.66
N GLY A 331 13.65 -5.91 16.25
CA GLY A 331 14.74 -5.48 17.13
C GLY A 331 14.76 -3.97 17.39
N GLY A 332 14.42 -3.17 16.39
CA GLY A 332 14.57 -1.71 16.39
C GLY A 332 13.25 -0.92 16.36
N HIS A 333 13.33 0.29 15.83
CA HIS A 333 12.16 1.19 15.71
C HIS A 333 11.21 0.76 14.58
N ILE A 334 9.96 1.23 14.68
CA ILE A 334 8.93 1.05 13.65
C ILE A 334 8.63 2.41 13.03
N ASP A 335 8.53 2.49 11.70
CA ASP A 335 8.14 3.69 10.99
C ASP A 335 7.09 3.38 9.91
N LEU A 336 5.87 3.92 10.08
CA LEU A 336 4.74 3.75 9.17
C LEU A 336 4.33 5.09 8.50
N THR A 337 5.26 6.05 8.42
CA THR A 337 4.98 7.41 7.93
C THR A 337 4.30 7.43 6.57
N GLY A 338 3.25 8.21 6.40
CA GLY A 338 2.54 8.35 5.13
C GLY A 338 1.61 7.17 4.79
N CYS A 339 1.42 6.19 5.69
CA CYS A 339 0.41 5.13 5.52
C CYS A 339 -1.01 5.68 5.71
N ALA A 340 -1.51 6.44 4.73
CA ALA A 340 -2.77 7.17 4.80
C ALA A 340 -4.04 6.30 4.93
N SER A 341 -3.92 4.98 4.71
CA SER A 341 -5.00 4.00 4.92
C SER A 341 -5.06 3.44 6.35
N LEU A 342 -4.00 3.60 7.15
CA LEU A 342 -3.88 3.05 8.50
C LEU A 342 -4.85 3.77 9.45
N ARG A 343 -5.95 3.13 9.86
CA ARG A 343 -6.98 3.74 10.73
C ARG A 343 -6.80 3.45 12.22
N GLN A 344 -6.01 2.44 12.58
CA GLN A 344 -5.74 2.02 13.95
C GLN A 344 -4.39 1.30 14.02
N VAL A 345 -3.81 1.20 15.21
CA VAL A 345 -2.65 0.35 15.51
C VAL A 345 -3.09 -0.84 16.39
N PRO A 346 -2.39 -1.99 16.37
CA PRO A 346 -2.75 -3.13 17.22
C PRO A 346 -2.22 -2.94 18.65
N GLU A 347 -2.99 -3.43 19.63
CA GLU A 347 -2.67 -3.31 21.07
C GLU A 347 -1.25 -3.76 21.45
N TRP A 348 -0.71 -4.77 20.76
CA TRP A 348 0.63 -5.28 21.04
C TRP A 348 1.75 -4.27 20.73
N PHE A 349 1.49 -3.20 19.98
CA PHE A 349 2.44 -2.08 19.85
C PHE A 349 2.77 -1.48 21.22
N HIS A 350 1.80 -1.42 22.15
CA HIS A 350 1.99 -0.85 23.49
C HIS A 350 2.88 -1.71 24.39
N THR A 351 2.99 -3.02 24.11
CA THR A 351 3.73 -3.99 24.93
C THR A 351 5.11 -4.35 24.38
N LEU A 352 5.57 -3.68 23.32
CA LEU A 352 6.88 -3.95 22.72
C LEU A 352 8.03 -3.62 23.70
N PRO A 353 9.09 -4.43 23.73
CA PRO A 353 10.26 -4.17 24.57
C PRO A 353 11.05 -2.96 24.05
N ALA A 354 11.85 -2.38 24.95
CA ALA A 354 12.83 -1.35 24.62
C ALA A 354 13.81 -1.84 23.53
N VAL A 355 14.42 -0.90 22.82
CA VAL A 355 15.45 -1.17 21.83
C VAL A 355 16.82 -1.07 22.49
N ASN A 356 17.71 -2.02 22.23
CA ASN A 356 19.09 -1.96 22.68
C ASN A 356 19.94 -1.35 21.54
N ASP A 357 20.51 -0.16 21.77
CA ASP A 357 21.34 0.54 20.78
C ASP A 357 22.84 0.16 20.86
N GLY A 358 23.18 -0.88 21.64
CA GLY A 358 24.54 -1.31 21.93
C GLY A 358 25.20 -0.56 23.10
N SER A 359 24.56 0.50 23.63
CA SER A 359 25.06 1.31 24.75
C SER A 359 24.06 1.47 25.89
N SER A 360 22.76 1.48 25.58
CA SER A 360 21.67 1.59 26.56
C SER A 360 20.36 1.00 26.02
N GLU A 361 19.43 0.69 26.93
CA GLU A 361 18.04 0.42 26.57
C GLU A 361 17.31 1.75 26.36
N ILE A 362 16.84 2.00 25.14
CA ILE A 362 16.10 3.18 24.76
C ILE A 362 14.65 2.84 24.41
N GLY A 363 13.74 3.77 24.71
CA GLY A 363 12.33 3.65 24.34
C GLY A 363 12.19 3.42 22.83
N ARG A 364 11.41 2.40 22.45
CA ARG A 364 11.08 2.11 21.06
C ARG A 364 10.27 3.27 20.49
N ARG A 365 10.74 3.83 19.38
CA ARG A 365 9.98 4.81 18.60
C ARG A 365 9.09 4.09 17.60
N ILE A 366 7.81 4.47 17.55
CA ILE A 366 6.84 4.05 16.55
C ILE A 366 6.35 5.32 15.85
N ASN A 367 6.74 5.50 14.59
CA ASN A 367 6.40 6.68 13.79
C ASN A 367 5.13 6.43 12.97
N LEU A 368 4.19 7.36 13.06
CA LEU A 368 2.80 7.30 12.56
C LEU A 368 2.40 8.67 11.95
N ILE A 369 3.37 9.51 11.60
CA ILE A 369 3.17 10.81 10.93
C ILE A 369 2.50 10.61 9.55
N ASN A 370 1.59 11.51 9.17
CA ASN A 370 0.82 11.44 7.91
C ASN A 370 0.10 10.10 7.69
N THR A 371 -0.34 9.42 8.77
CA THR A 371 -1.14 8.19 8.67
C THR A 371 -2.63 8.49 8.59
N GLY A 372 -3.44 7.45 8.39
CA GLY A 372 -4.88 7.55 8.33
C GLY A 372 -5.61 7.62 9.69
N LEU A 373 -4.89 7.76 10.81
CA LEU A 373 -5.43 7.73 12.17
C LEU A 373 -6.44 8.87 12.41
N SER A 374 -7.43 8.62 13.26
CA SER A 374 -8.31 9.70 13.72
C SER A 374 -7.54 10.64 14.66
N LEU A 375 -8.00 11.89 14.78
CA LEU A 375 -7.42 12.86 15.72
C LEU A 375 -7.58 12.41 17.18
N GLU A 376 -8.63 11.63 17.49
CA GLU A 376 -8.83 10.97 18.78
C GLU A 376 -7.73 9.93 19.04
N SER A 377 -7.50 8.99 18.11
CA SER A 377 -6.41 8.02 18.23
C SER A 377 -5.02 8.67 18.26
N ILE A 378 -4.81 9.78 17.54
CA ILE A 378 -3.59 10.58 17.64
C ILE A 378 -3.44 11.18 19.05
N ALA A 379 -4.51 11.74 19.63
CA ALA A 379 -4.50 12.29 20.97
C ALA A 379 -4.24 11.20 22.04
N ASP A 380 -4.90 10.05 21.94
CA ASP A 380 -4.70 8.88 22.81
C ASP A 380 -3.24 8.41 22.76
N LEU A 381 -2.70 8.17 21.56
CA LEU A 381 -1.32 7.76 21.35
C LEU A 381 -0.29 8.81 21.81
N SER A 382 -0.63 10.11 21.74
CA SER A 382 0.23 11.18 22.22
C SER A 382 0.23 11.32 23.76
N SER A 383 -0.88 10.95 24.42
CA SER A 383 -1.03 11.03 25.88
C SER A 383 -0.64 9.74 26.62
N LEU A 384 -0.48 8.62 25.89
CA LEU A 384 -0.06 7.33 26.40
C LEU A 384 1.37 7.34 26.98
N HIS A 385 1.48 7.23 28.30
CA HIS A 385 2.74 7.10 29.02
C HIS A 385 3.14 5.63 29.17
N LEU A 386 3.86 5.09 28.18
CA LEU A 386 4.33 3.70 28.16
C LEU A 386 5.81 3.61 28.57
N PRO A 387 6.24 2.55 29.28
CA PRO A 387 7.60 2.46 29.82
C PRO A 387 8.67 2.29 28.73
N ASN A 388 8.33 1.55 27.67
CA ASN A 388 9.28 1.08 26.65
C ASN A 388 8.96 1.59 25.24
N VAL A 389 7.87 2.33 25.05
CA VAL A 389 7.33 2.69 23.74
C VAL A 389 6.98 4.18 23.72
N SER A 390 7.30 4.84 22.61
CA SER A 390 6.99 6.24 22.36
C SER A 390 6.43 6.40 20.95
N TYR A 391 5.26 7.02 20.86
CA TYR A 391 4.64 7.30 19.57
C TYR A 391 5.11 8.64 19.02
N ARG A 392 5.48 8.65 17.74
CA ARG A 392 5.58 9.84 16.91
C ARG A 392 4.39 9.83 15.96
N VAL A 393 3.23 10.21 16.49
CA VAL A 393 2.09 10.62 15.67
C VAL A 393 2.38 12.00 15.06
N ASP A 394 1.48 12.49 14.21
CA ASP A 394 1.49 13.89 13.80
C ASP A 394 1.48 14.80 15.03
N SER A 395 2.62 15.40 15.32
CA SER A 395 2.79 16.26 16.50
C SER A 395 1.86 17.47 16.44
N ASP A 396 1.58 18.08 17.58
CA ASP A 396 0.75 19.28 17.70
C ASP A 396 1.25 20.53 16.93
N GLY A 397 2.34 20.39 16.17
CA GLY A 397 3.00 21.43 15.38
C GLY A 397 2.40 21.77 14.01
N ASP A 398 1.63 20.87 13.36
CA ASP A 398 1.06 21.19 12.02
C ASP A 398 -0.42 20.75 11.82
N SER A 399 -0.90 19.67 12.45
CA SER A 399 -2.30 19.21 12.32
C SER A 399 -3.20 19.63 13.49
N ALA A 400 -2.73 19.51 14.73
CA ALA A 400 -3.52 19.77 15.94
C ALA A 400 -3.87 21.25 16.17
N ARG A 401 -3.34 22.17 15.35
CA ARG A 401 -3.76 23.58 15.38
C ARG A 401 -5.14 23.84 14.79
N THR A 402 -5.87 22.81 14.34
CA THR A 402 -7.06 23.05 13.50
C THR A 402 -8.38 22.43 13.94
N SER A 403 -8.48 21.51 14.90
CA SER A 403 -9.81 21.15 15.48
C SER A 403 -10.47 22.38 16.11
N LYS A 404 -11.31 23.07 15.34
CA LYS A 404 -11.83 24.39 15.71
C LYS A 404 -12.99 24.16 16.68
N ALA A 405 -12.77 24.53 17.94
CA ALA A 405 -13.78 24.50 18.97
C ALA A 405 -14.98 25.36 18.56
N ILE A 406 -16.16 24.74 18.47
CA ILE A 406 -17.41 25.46 18.23
C ILE A 406 -18.20 25.46 19.53
N VAL A 407 -18.33 26.64 20.12
CA VAL A 407 -19.10 26.85 21.35
C VAL A 407 -20.52 27.25 20.96
N THR A 408 -21.45 26.30 21.01
CA THR A 408 -22.84 26.44 20.55
C THR A 408 -23.84 26.38 21.69
N LYS A 409 -25.13 26.59 21.40
CA LYS A 409 -26.25 26.29 22.27
C LYS A 409 -27.37 25.64 21.46
N HIS A 410 -28.33 25.00 22.12
CA HIS A 410 -29.47 24.40 21.43
C HIS A 410 -30.26 25.45 20.64
N GLY A 411 -30.42 25.20 19.35
CA GLY A 411 -31.09 26.08 18.39
C GLY A 411 -30.15 27.00 17.59
N THR A 412 -28.82 26.95 17.77
CA THR A 412 -27.85 27.72 16.95
C THR A 412 -26.79 26.87 16.25
N GLU A 413 -26.85 25.54 16.38
CA GLU A 413 -25.83 24.61 15.88
C GLU A 413 -25.51 24.78 14.39
N ALA A 414 -26.51 24.96 13.52
CA ALA A 414 -26.26 25.17 12.09
C ALA A 414 -25.44 26.44 11.82
N ASP A 415 -25.82 27.58 12.40
CA ASP A 415 -25.12 28.85 12.16
C ASP A 415 -23.69 28.82 12.70
N ASP A 416 -23.50 28.27 13.90
CA ASP A 416 -22.19 28.19 14.56
C ASP A 416 -21.24 27.21 13.82
N ILE A 417 -21.75 26.06 13.34
CA ILE A 417 -20.99 25.09 12.54
C ILE A 417 -20.65 25.65 11.16
N LEU A 418 -21.65 26.16 10.43
CA LEU A 418 -21.48 26.61 9.05
C LEU A 418 -20.59 27.85 8.96
N LYS A 419 -20.55 28.70 9.99
CA LYS A 419 -19.57 29.79 10.08
C LYS A 419 -18.12 29.31 9.93
N VAL A 420 -17.80 28.08 10.34
CA VAL A 420 -16.49 27.48 10.12
C VAL A 420 -16.39 26.77 8.77
N LEU A 421 -17.36 25.91 8.45
CA LEU A 421 -17.30 25.07 7.26
C LEU A 421 -17.38 25.86 5.94
N ARG A 422 -18.00 27.05 5.94
CA ARG A 422 -17.99 27.95 4.79
C ARG A 422 -16.58 28.51 4.49
N GLU A 423 -15.77 28.76 5.52
CA GLU A 423 -14.38 29.25 5.37
C GLU A 423 -13.41 28.12 4.98
N LYS A 424 -13.56 26.95 5.62
CA LYS A 424 -12.71 25.79 5.40
C LYS A 424 -13.55 24.50 5.47
N PRO A 425 -14.11 24.04 4.34
CA PRO A 425 -15.04 22.90 4.25
C PRO A 425 -14.61 21.63 4.98
N SER A 426 -13.36 21.21 4.81
CA SER A 426 -12.80 19.99 5.42
C SER A 426 -12.32 20.17 6.86
N GLN A 427 -12.52 21.36 7.48
CA GLN A 427 -11.99 21.65 8.82
C GLN A 427 -12.51 20.65 9.86
N SER A 428 -11.61 19.97 10.57
CA SER A 428 -11.94 19.25 11.80
C SER A 428 -12.54 20.20 12.85
N LEU A 429 -13.54 19.72 13.58
CA LEU A 429 -14.28 20.46 14.60
C LEU A 429 -14.38 19.64 15.87
N PHE A 430 -14.59 20.31 17.01
CA PHE A 430 -15.20 19.69 18.19
C PHE A 430 -16.26 20.63 18.74
N ILE A 431 -17.32 20.09 19.33
CA ILE A 431 -18.47 20.87 19.80
C ILE A 431 -18.46 20.99 21.32
N ARG A 432 -18.77 22.18 21.84
CA ARG A 432 -19.08 22.39 23.25
C ARG A 432 -20.37 23.17 23.39
N TYR A 433 -21.33 22.62 24.13
CA TYR A 433 -22.54 23.36 24.51
C TYR A 433 -22.24 24.33 25.66
N GLN A 434 -22.78 25.56 25.61
CA GLN A 434 -22.48 26.62 26.57
C GLN A 434 -22.77 26.24 28.03
N ASP A 435 -23.83 25.46 28.26
CA ASP A 435 -24.29 25.04 29.60
C ASP A 435 -23.78 23.63 30.00
N ASN A 436 -22.88 23.02 29.22
CA ASN A 436 -22.36 21.67 29.47
C ASN A 436 -20.83 21.67 29.60
N VAL A 437 -20.31 20.97 30.61
CA VAL A 437 -18.87 20.86 30.92
C VAL A 437 -18.22 19.66 30.22
N GLY A 438 -19.02 18.76 29.63
CA GLY A 438 -18.55 17.54 28.97
C GLY A 438 -17.53 17.76 27.85
N ILE A 439 -16.61 16.80 27.73
CA ILE A 439 -15.60 16.75 26.67
C ILE A 439 -16.16 15.96 25.48
N ASP A 440 -16.04 16.49 24.26
CA ASP A 440 -16.59 15.88 23.05
C ASP A 440 -15.68 14.78 22.48
N GLN A 441 -15.96 13.53 22.84
CA GLN A 441 -15.43 12.32 22.15
C GLN A 441 -16.36 11.90 21.00
N GLY A 442 -16.79 12.88 20.20
CA GLY A 442 -17.67 12.73 19.05
C GLY A 442 -19.17 12.63 19.35
N GLY A 443 -19.58 12.36 20.59
CA GLY A 443 -21.00 12.30 20.98
C GLY A 443 -21.73 13.64 20.84
N LEU A 444 -21.11 14.73 21.30
CA LEU A 444 -21.67 16.09 21.18
C LEU A 444 -21.58 16.60 19.74
N SER A 445 -20.52 16.21 19.01
CA SER A 445 -20.43 16.44 17.56
C SER A 445 -21.58 15.80 16.80
N ARG A 446 -21.88 14.51 17.01
CA ARG A 446 -23.02 13.83 16.38
C ARG A 446 -24.34 14.55 16.66
N GLN A 447 -24.57 14.93 17.92
CA GLN A 447 -25.77 15.65 18.33
C GLN A 447 -25.90 17.00 17.62
N ALA A 448 -24.87 17.83 17.62
CA ALA A 448 -24.94 19.14 17.02
C ALA A 448 -25.07 19.10 15.50
N PHE A 449 -24.46 18.12 14.82
CA PHE A 449 -24.68 17.90 13.39
C PHE A 449 -26.10 17.41 13.07
N ALA A 450 -26.68 16.55 13.90
CA ALA A 450 -28.09 16.15 13.78
C ALA A 450 -29.04 17.35 13.96
N GLN A 451 -28.81 18.20 14.96
CA GLN A 451 -29.62 19.40 15.18
C GLN A 451 -29.41 20.45 14.08
N ALA A 452 -28.19 20.62 13.57
CA ALA A 452 -27.89 21.51 12.45
C ALA A 452 -28.63 21.07 11.17
N TYR A 453 -28.63 19.77 10.86
CA TYR A 453 -29.42 19.20 9.77
C TYR A 453 -30.92 19.47 9.96
N LYS A 454 -31.45 19.21 11.16
CA LYS A 454 -32.87 19.44 11.53
C LYS A 454 -33.27 20.92 11.38
N GLN A 455 -32.38 21.85 11.72
CA GLN A 455 -32.56 23.30 11.53
C GLN A 455 -32.60 23.68 10.04
N LEU A 456 -31.70 23.15 9.20
CA LEU A 456 -31.74 23.37 7.75
C LEU A 456 -33.01 22.79 7.10
N LEU A 457 -33.45 21.62 7.56
CA LEU A 457 -34.62 20.91 7.06
C LEU A 457 -35.94 21.62 7.40
N THR A 458 -36.06 22.17 8.61
CA THR A 458 -37.30 22.77 9.13
C THR A 458 -37.39 24.30 8.93
N ASN A 459 -36.36 24.94 8.38
CA ASN A 459 -36.38 26.37 8.09
C ASN A 459 -37.42 26.71 7.00
N GLU A 460 -38.54 27.33 7.37
CA GLU A 460 -39.62 27.74 6.46
C GLU A 460 -39.13 28.58 5.27
N LYS A 461 -38.10 29.42 5.50
CA LYS A 461 -37.46 30.26 4.48
C LYS A 461 -36.29 29.58 3.78
N GLY A 462 -35.85 28.42 4.25
CA GLY A 462 -34.75 27.63 3.71
C GLY A 462 -35.15 26.74 2.54
N LEU A 463 -34.36 25.70 2.31
CA LEU A 463 -34.38 24.90 1.07
C LEU A 463 -35.65 24.10 0.81
N PHE A 464 -36.39 23.77 1.87
CA PHE A 464 -37.40 22.72 1.83
C PHE A 464 -38.82 23.22 2.03
N THR A 465 -39.78 22.47 1.48
CA THR A 465 -41.19 22.51 1.85
C THR A 465 -41.59 21.17 2.48
N ALA A 466 -42.50 21.20 3.44
CA ALA A 466 -43.12 19.98 3.95
C ALA A 466 -43.92 19.30 2.82
N GLY A 467 -43.45 18.13 2.39
CA GLY A 467 -44.06 17.31 1.36
C GLY A 467 -45.16 16.42 1.90
N LYS A 468 -45.67 15.54 1.04
CA LYS A 468 -46.64 14.52 1.46
C LYS A 468 -45.94 13.40 2.25
N LEU A 469 -46.68 12.73 3.13
CA LEU A 469 -46.21 11.59 3.93
C LEU A 469 -45.07 11.89 4.94
N GLY A 470 -44.79 13.17 5.23
CA GLY A 470 -43.84 13.58 6.28
C GLY A 470 -42.40 13.79 5.81
N PHE A 471 -42.12 13.62 4.51
CA PHE A 471 -40.83 13.97 3.92
C PHE A 471 -40.73 15.46 3.60
N PHE A 472 -39.51 15.99 3.53
CA PHE A 472 -39.22 17.32 3.04
C PHE A 472 -38.78 17.28 1.58
N GLU A 473 -39.42 18.13 0.77
CA GLU A 473 -39.22 18.29 -0.68
C GLU A 473 -38.34 19.52 -0.95
N LEU A 474 -37.37 19.41 -1.85
CA LEU A 474 -36.51 20.55 -2.24
C LEU A 474 -37.33 21.55 -3.06
N LYS A 475 -37.29 22.84 -2.69
CA LYS A 475 -38.00 23.90 -3.42
C LYS A 475 -37.47 24.00 -4.87
N PRO A 476 -38.33 24.06 -5.90
CA PRO A 476 -37.89 24.18 -7.30
C PRO A 476 -36.97 25.37 -7.60
N GLN A 477 -37.04 26.43 -6.79
CA GLN A 477 -36.22 27.65 -6.95
C GLN A 477 -35.00 27.69 -6.00
N ALA A 478 -34.68 26.59 -5.31
CA ALA A 478 -33.58 26.52 -4.34
C ALA A 478 -32.23 26.95 -4.95
N PHE A 479 -31.96 26.62 -6.22
CA PHE A 479 -30.74 27.12 -6.87
C PHE A 479 -30.75 28.62 -7.12
N LYS A 480 -31.89 29.20 -7.50
CA LYS A 480 -31.96 30.60 -7.93
C LYS A 480 -31.76 31.56 -6.77
N GLU A 481 -32.32 31.23 -5.60
CA GLU A 481 -32.39 32.13 -4.45
C GLU A 481 -31.52 31.67 -3.26
N GLN A 482 -31.08 30.41 -3.22
CA GLN A 482 -30.56 29.77 -2.00
C GLN A 482 -29.27 28.94 -2.19
N LYS A 483 -28.44 29.28 -3.18
CA LYS A 483 -27.16 28.62 -3.51
C LYS A 483 -26.29 28.31 -2.29
N GLN A 484 -26.15 29.29 -1.38
CA GLN A 484 -25.35 29.10 -0.17
C GLN A 484 -25.96 28.06 0.76
N LEU A 485 -27.29 28.02 0.92
CA LEU A 485 -27.95 27.00 1.75
C LEU A 485 -27.82 25.60 1.16
N LEU A 486 -27.83 25.46 -0.18
CA LEU A 486 -27.53 24.17 -0.85
C LEU A 486 -26.11 23.70 -0.52
N ARG A 487 -25.11 24.59 -0.63
CA ARG A 487 -23.72 24.30 -0.25
C ARG A 487 -23.62 23.96 1.24
N ASP A 488 -24.30 24.71 2.10
CA ASP A 488 -24.33 24.48 3.55
C ASP A 488 -24.92 23.12 3.92
N LEU A 489 -26.02 22.71 3.28
CA LEU A 489 -26.60 21.39 3.46
C LEU A 489 -25.57 20.30 3.10
N GLY A 490 -24.91 20.40 1.95
CA GLY A 490 -23.86 19.46 1.57
C GLY A 490 -22.69 19.41 2.57
N LEU A 491 -22.30 20.55 3.14
CA LEU A 491 -21.27 20.61 4.20
C LEU A 491 -21.71 19.90 5.50
N ILE A 492 -22.99 19.97 5.87
CA ILE A 492 -23.54 19.21 7.01
C ILE A 492 -23.62 17.71 6.69
N LEU A 493 -24.15 17.34 5.52
CA LEU A 493 -24.26 15.94 5.08
C LEU A 493 -22.89 15.26 4.93
N SER A 494 -21.83 16.01 4.59
CA SER A 494 -20.47 15.47 4.47
C SER A 494 -19.95 14.74 5.71
N ARG A 495 -20.48 15.10 6.90
CA ARG A 495 -19.94 14.65 8.19
C ARG A 495 -20.54 13.34 8.69
N THR A 496 -21.58 12.79 8.05
CA THR A 496 -22.22 11.56 8.54
C THR A 496 -21.28 10.35 8.52
N GLY A 497 -20.51 10.19 7.44
CA GLY A 497 -19.49 9.14 7.31
C GLY A 497 -18.29 9.34 8.23
N ILE A 498 -17.87 10.59 8.47
CA ILE A 498 -16.74 10.94 9.35
C ILE A 498 -17.12 10.70 10.82
N LEU A 499 -18.28 11.19 11.25
CA LEU A 499 -18.78 11.06 12.62
C LEU A 499 -19.41 9.69 12.91
N LYS A 500 -19.59 8.84 11.89
CA LYS A 500 -20.24 7.52 11.94
C LYS A 500 -21.66 7.59 12.54
N MET A 501 -22.49 8.46 11.98
CA MET A 501 -23.88 8.71 12.38
C MET A 501 -24.85 8.55 11.22
N GLY A 502 -26.14 8.33 11.51
CA GLY A 502 -27.24 8.49 10.56
C GLY A 502 -28.11 9.69 10.92
N LEU A 503 -28.58 10.45 9.93
CA LEU A 503 -29.43 11.64 10.10
C LEU A 503 -30.93 11.36 9.92
N GLY A 504 -31.30 10.15 9.49
CA GLY A 504 -32.67 9.78 9.21
C GLY A 504 -33.24 10.26 7.87
N TYR A 505 -34.35 9.66 7.50
CA TYR A 505 -35.03 9.81 6.20
C TYR A 505 -35.95 11.05 6.15
N GLY A 506 -35.49 12.19 6.69
CA GLY A 506 -36.26 13.44 6.68
C GLY A 506 -36.40 14.07 5.29
N MET A 507 -35.35 14.01 4.48
CA MET A 507 -35.39 14.38 3.05
C MET A 507 -35.96 13.25 2.21
N GLN A 508 -36.59 13.57 1.08
CA GLN A 508 -36.96 12.56 0.09
C GLN A 508 -35.71 11.82 -0.44
N PRO A 509 -35.71 10.46 -0.48
CA PRO A 509 -34.57 9.67 -0.96
C PRO A 509 -34.11 9.98 -2.39
N GLU A 510 -35.02 10.46 -3.24
CA GLU A 510 -34.71 10.90 -4.61
C GLU A 510 -33.63 11.99 -4.64
N ILE A 511 -33.63 12.91 -3.67
CA ILE A 511 -32.62 13.98 -3.56
C ILE A 511 -31.22 13.38 -3.41
N LEU A 512 -31.08 12.33 -2.59
CA LEU A 512 -29.81 11.65 -2.37
C LEU A 512 -29.41 10.78 -3.56
N ASN A 513 -30.35 10.10 -4.24
CA ASN A 513 -30.07 9.38 -5.48
C ASN A 513 -29.56 10.33 -6.59
N LYS A 514 -30.21 11.47 -6.80
CA LYS A 514 -29.78 12.48 -7.78
C LYS A 514 -28.44 13.11 -7.41
N THR A 515 -28.19 13.34 -6.12
CA THR A 515 -26.87 13.79 -5.60
C THR A 515 -25.77 12.74 -5.81
N HIS A 516 -26.08 11.47 -5.63
CA HIS A 516 -25.15 10.35 -5.87
C HIS A 516 -24.75 10.25 -7.35
N ALA A 517 -25.72 10.29 -8.25
CA ALA A 517 -25.47 10.28 -9.69
C ALA A 517 -24.67 11.52 -10.14
N ALA A 518 -25.01 12.71 -9.64
CA ALA A 518 -24.26 13.94 -9.88
C ALA A 518 -22.82 13.87 -9.35
N TRP A 519 -22.59 13.21 -8.20
CA TRP A 519 -21.23 12.98 -7.71
C TRP A 519 -20.44 12.07 -8.65
N LEU A 520 -20.98 10.91 -9.01
CA LEU A 520 -20.30 9.93 -9.86
C LEU A 520 -19.94 10.50 -11.24
N ALA A 521 -20.74 11.43 -11.76
CA ALA A 521 -20.48 12.10 -13.03
C ALA A 521 -19.58 13.34 -12.92
N SER A 522 -19.29 13.83 -11.71
CA SER A 522 -18.46 15.03 -11.50
C SER A 522 -17.00 14.67 -11.28
N ASP A 523 -16.12 15.26 -12.09
CA ASP A 523 -14.69 15.28 -11.82
C ASP A 523 -14.42 16.01 -10.48
N ALA A 524 -13.48 15.49 -9.69
CA ALA A 524 -13.00 16.11 -8.46
C ALA A 524 -11.98 17.24 -8.74
N GLN A 525 -11.30 17.22 -9.89
CA GLN A 525 -10.35 18.24 -10.31
C GLN A 525 -11.04 19.41 -11.03
N ASN A 526 -12.19 19.17 -11.66
CA ASN A 526 -12.99 20.16 -12.36
C ASN A 526 -14.50 19.99 -12.06
N PRO A 527 -14.95 20.29 -10.83
CA PRO A 527 -16.35 20.17 -10.43
C PRO A 527 -17.29 21.09 -11.22
N LEU A 528 -18.49 20.60 -11.55
CA LEU A 528 -19.49 21.40 -12.27
C LEU A 528 -20.03 22.54 -11.40
N HIS A 529 -19.75 23.77 -11.81
CA HIS A 529 -20.22 25.02 -11.19
C HIS A 529 -21.04 25.87 -12.18
N GLU A 530 -21.64 26.95 -11.70
CA GLU A 530 -22.59 27.76 -12.48
C GLU A 530 -21.97 28.40 -13.72
N GLU A 531 -20.74 28.90 -13.61
CA GLU A 531 -19.97 29.49 -14.70
C GLU A 531 -19.56 28.44 -15.74
N ALA A 532 -19.37 27.18 -15.32
CA ALA A 532 -19.06 26.08 -16.23
C ALA A 532 -20.28 25.72 -17.10
N VAL A 533 -21.50 25.75 -16.53
CA VAL A 533 -22.76 25.53 -17.29
C VAL A 533 -22.92 26.55 -18.41
N ASP A 534 -22.48 27.80 -18.23
CA ASP A 534 -22.55 28.83 -19.29
C ASP A 534 -21.59 28.56 -20.47
N GLN A 535 -20.55 27.71 -20.30
CA GLN A 535 -19.64 27.32 -21.37
C GLN A 535 -20.11 26.07 -22.14
N LEU A 536 -20.97 25.24 -21.53
CA LEU A 536 -21.44 24.00 -22.13
C LEU A 536 -22.26 24.24 -23.41
N GLN A 537 -22.11 23.30 -24.35
CA GLN A 537 -22.91 23.19 -25.55
C GLN A 537 -24.21 22.40 -25.30
N GLN A 538 -25.15 22.46 -26.24
CA GLN A 538 -26.49 21.90 -26.07
C GLN A 538 -26.49 20.40 -25.71
N ASP A 539 -25.71 19.58 -26.43
CA ASP A 539 -25.58 18.14 -26.14
C ASP A 539 -24.96 17.83 -24.77
N GLU A 540 -24.14 18.73 -24.24
CA GLU A 540 -23.50 18.59 -22.93
C GLU A 540 -24.49 18.97 -21.81
N LEU A 541 -25.27 20.02 -22.01
CA LEU A 541 -26.37 20.42 -21.12
C LEU A 541 -27.43 19.30 -21.01
N ILE A 542 -27.81 18.69 -22.12
CA ILE A 542 -28.76 17.55 -22.14
C ILE A 542 -28.19 16.33 -21.39
N LYS A 543 -26.87 16.07 -21.47
CA LYS A 543 -26.21 15.03 -20.68
C LYS A 543 -26.26 15.34 -19.18
N VAL A 544 -25.99 16.59 -18.78
CA VAL A 544 -26.07 17.03 -17.38
C VAL A 544 -27.47 16.84 -16.80
N LEU A 545 -28.53 17.13 -17.57
CA LEU A 545 -29.91 16.82 -17.18
C LEU A 545 -30.13 15.31 -16.99
N SER A 546 -29.71 14.49 -17.96
CA SER A 546 -29.93 13.03 -17.92
C SER A 546 -29.20 12.29 -16.79
N ILE A 547 -28.13 12.88 -16.23
CA ILE A 547 -27.43 12.32 -15.07
C ILE A 547 -28.31 12.33 -13.82
N VAL A 548 -29.11 13.40 -13.64
CA VAL A 548 -29.99 13.54 -12.48
C VAL A 548 -31.41 13.09 -12.78
N ASP A 549 -31.83 13.02 -14.05
CA ASP A 549 -33.18 12.66 -14.45
C ASP A 549 -33.16 11.87 -15.77
N ALA A 550 -33.01 10.54 -15.65
CA ALA A 550 -32.88 9.65 -16.80
C ALA A 550 -34.16 9.59 -17.67
N GLU A 551 -35.34 9.81 -17.07
CA GLU A 551 -36.63 9.76 -17.78
C GLU A 551 -36.78 10.89 -18.82
N LEU A 552 -35.93 11.93 -18.74
CA LEU A 552 -35.83 12.97 -19.77
C LEU A 552 -35.30 12.47 -21.12
N GLN A 553 -34.56 11.35 -21.15
CA GLN A 553 -34.09 10.71 -22.40
C GLN A 553 -34.95 9.53 -22.86
N ASP A 554 -35.60 8.82 -21.93
CA ASP A 554 -36.44 7.65 -22.26
C ASP A 554 -37.76 8.01 -22.97
N ASN A 555 -38.15 9.29 -22.95
CA ASN A 555 -39.31 9.81 -23.67
C ASN A 555 -38.86 10.67 -24.87
N GLU A 556 -39.12 10.18 -26.09
CA GLU A 556 -38.77 10.83 -27.36
C GLU A 556 -39.28 12.30 -27.43
N ALA A 557 -40.48 12.57 -26.91
CA ALA A 557 -41.04 13.93 -26.88
C ALA A 557 -40.31 14.87 -25.90
N ASN A 558 -39.77 14.35 -24.78
CA ASN A 558 -38.94 15.13 -23.86
C ASN A 558 -37.56 15.41 -24.48
N ALA A 559 -36.96 14.38 -25.10
CA ALA A 559 -35.67 14.49 -25.75
C ALA A 559 -35.68 15.48 -26.92
N ASP A 560 -36.75 15.49 -27.72
CA ASP A 560 -36.90 16.45 -28.82
C ASP A 560 -37.20 17.87 -28.31
N TYR A 561 -38.04 18.02 -27.28
CA TYR A 561 -38.26 19.32 -26.63
C TYR A 561 -36.96 19.96 -26.11
N LEU A 562 -36.06 19.17 -25.50
CA LEU A 562 -34.75 19.67 -25.05
C LEU A 562 -33.78 20.00 -26.19
N LYS A 563 -33.91 19.37 -27.36
CA LYS A 563 -33.15 19.69 -28.59
C LYS A 563 -33.68 20.95 -29.30
N GLU A 564 -34.97 21.26 -29.16
CA GLU A 564 -35.58 22.47 -29.72
C GLU A 564 -35.46 23.69 -28.79
N MET A 565 -35.21 23.48 -27.49
CA MET A 565 -35.07 24.54 -26.49
C MET A 565 -33.90 25.50 -26.82
N PRO A 566 -34.10 26.83 -26.79
CA PRO A 566 -33.02 27.81 -26.94
C PRO A 566 -31.89 27.60 -25.92
N LEU A 567 -30.64 27.73 -26.35
CA LEU A 567 -29.46 27.39 -25.54
C LEU A 567 -29.42 28.10 -24.17
N ASP A 568 -29.81 29.38 -24.12
CA ASP A 568 -29.83 30.14 -22.86
C ASP A 568 -31.00 29.76 -21.95
N GLU A 569 -32.13 29.31 -22.50
CA GLU A 569 -33.23 28.73 -21.73
C GLU A 569 -32.82 27.37 -21.15
N LEU A 570 -32.12 26.54 -21.95
CA LEU A 570 -31.59 25.25 -21.52
C LEU A 570 -30.52 25.39 -20.42
N ARG A 571 -29.64 26.39 -20.51
CA ARG A 571 -28.71 26.75 -19.43
C ARG A 571 -29.45 27.13 -18.15
N GLY A 572 -30.50 27.97 -18.27
CA GLY A 572 -31.38 28.31 -17.15
C GLY A 572 -32.02 27.07 -16.52
N TYR A 573 -32.54 26.17 -17.36
CA TYR A 573 -33.15 24.92 -16.92
C TYR A 573 -32.16 24.00 -16.19
N VAL A 574 -30.95 23.78 -16.75
CA VAL A 574 -29.87 23.02 -16.08
C VAL A 574 -29.49 23.62 -14.72
N LYS A 575 -29.39 24.95 -14.64
CA LYS A 575 -29.09 25.65 -13.37
C LYS A 575 -30.20 25.45 -12.35
N GLU A 576 -31.47 25.50 -12.75
CA GLU A 576 -32.60 25.36 -11.83
C GLU A 576 -32.88 23.89 -11.43
N THR A 577 -32.67 22.90 -12.31
CA THR A 577 -33.10 21.50 -12.10
C THR A 577 -31.98 20.49 -11.83
N ALA A 578 -30.77 20.66 -12.38
CA ALA A 578 -29.68 19.69 -12.23
C ALA A 578 -28.54 20.17 -11.32
N LEU A 579 -28.14 21.44 -11.46
CA LEU A 579 -27.03 22.02 -10.71
C LEU A 579 -27.19 22.00 -9.16
N PRO A 580 -28.40 21.94 -8.55
CA PRO A 580 -28.54 21.66 -7.11
C PRO A 580 -27.83 20.39 -6.64
N TYR A 581 -27.96 19.30 -7.39
CA TYR A 581 -27.44 17.98 -7.00
C TYR A 581 -25.92 17.91 -7.14
N PHE A 582 -25.37 18.54 -8.19
CA PHE A 582 -23.94 18.76 -8.33
C PHE A 582 -23.39 19.67 -7.22
N THR A 583 -24.14 20.72 -6.83
CA THR A 583 -23.75 21.61 -5.72
C THR A 583 -23.68 20.87 -4.38
N LEU A 584 -24.66 20.00 -4.10
CA LEU A 584 -24.65 19.13 -2.92
C LEU A 584 -23.46 18.17 -2.95
N ALA A 585 -23.25 17.45 -4.07
CA ALA A 585 -22.13 16.52 -4.23
C ALA A 585 -20.77 17.21 -4.06
N ASN A 586 -20.57 18.36 -4.69
CA ASN A 586 -19.34 19.13 -4.59
C ASN A 586 -19.09 19.63 -3.16
N ALA A 587 -20.13 20.14 -2.48
CA ALA A 587 -20.01 20.59 -1.09
C ALA A 587 -19.74 19.42 -0.12
N MET A 588 -20.32 18.24 -0.37
CA MET A 588 -20.06 17.03 0.41
C MET A 588 -18.61 16.53 0.21
N ARG A 589 -18.09 16.62 -1.02
CA ARG A 589 -16.69 16.32 -1.37
C ARG A 589 -15.72 17.31 -0.70
N ASP A 590 -15.99 18.61 -0.80
CA ASP A 590 -15.24 19.67 -0.13
C ASP A 590 -15.19 19.45 1.40
N GLY A 591 -16.30 18.96 1.97
CA GLY A 591 -16.42 18.58 3.39
C GLY A 591 -15.64 17.33 3.82
N GLY A 592 -14.99 16.63 2.89
CA GLY A 592 -14.15 15.46 3.15
C GLY A 592 -14.88 14.12 3.16
N MET A 593 -16.08 14.03 2.59
CA MET A 593 -16.81 12.76 2.49
C MET A 593 -16.26 11.89 1.35
N ASN A 594 -16.06 10.59 1.62
CA ASN A 594 -15.77 9.60 0.59
C ASN A 594 -17.07 9.08 -0.02
N ILE A 595 -17.08 8.85 -1.34
CA ILE A 595 -18.22 8.26 -2.04
C ILE A 595 -18.18 6.73 -2.00
N ASP A 596 -19.32 6.12 -1.69
CA ASP A 596 -19.61 4.73 -2.03
C ASP A 596 -20.25 4.69 -3.43
N THR A 597 -19.78 3.81 -4.32
CA THR A 597 -20.34 3.68 -5.68
C THR A 597 -21.72 3.02 -5.70
N ASN A 598 -22.14 2.40 -4.60
CA ASN A 598 -23.48 1.85 -4.43
C ASN A 598 -24.45 2.92 -3.89
N PRO A 599 -25.54 3.26 -4.61
CA PRO A 599 -26.47 4.32 -4.19
C PRO A 599 -27.17 4.01 -2.86
N LYS A 600 -27.43 2.72 -2.56
CA LYS A 600 -28.03 2.32 -1.30
C LYS A 600 -27.06 2.55 -0.13
N ALA A 601 -25.79 2.14 -0.27
CA ALA A 601 -24.81 2.32 0.78
C ALA A 601 -24.45 3.80 1.00
N PHE A 602 -24.44 4.61 -0.06
CA PHE A 602 -24.36 6.07 0.04
C PHE A 602 -25.53 6.65 0.86
N ILE A 603 -26.78 6.25 0.57
CA ILE A 603 -27.96 6.67 1.34
C ILE A 603 -27.87 6.19 2.80
N GLU A 604 -27.53 4.93 3.06
CA GLU A 604 -27.41 4.39 4.42
C GLU A 604 -26.23 5.01 5.20
N THR A 605 -25.22 5.56 4.52
CA THR A 605 -24.15 6.37 5.15
C THR A 605 -24.65 7.74 5.63
N ILE A 606 -25.72 8.28 5.03
CA ILE A 606 -26.28 9.60 5.36
C ILE A 606 -27.48 9.46 6.31
N CYS A 607 -28.45 8.64 5.92
CA CYS A 607 -29.71 8.46 6.66
C CYS A 607 -29.59 7.44 7.81
N GLY A 608 -28.60 6.54 7.77
CA GLY A 608 -28.61 5.32 8.57
C GLY A 608 -29.40 4.18 7.90
N PRO A 609 -29.52 3.02 8.55
CA PRO A 609 -30.15 1.83 7.97
C PRO A 609 -31.67 2.01 7.78
N GLU A 610 -32.18 1.60 6.62
CA GLU A 610 -33.62 1.67 6.27
C GLU A 610 -34.50 0.96 7.31
N LYS A 611 -34.02 -0.18 7.82
CA LYS A 611 -34.74 -1.05 8.77
C LYS A 611 -34.11 -0.95 10.16
N LEU A 612 -34.22 0.22 10.78
CA LEU A 612 -33.58 0.57 12.05
C LEU A 612 -33.72 -0.51 13.13
N THR A 613 -34.94 -0.95 13.46
CA THR A 613 -35.19 -1.99 14.47
C THR A 613 -34.46 -3.30 14.16
N LYS A 614 -34.42 -3.71 12.88
CA LYS A 614 -33.71 -4.93 12.46
C LYS A 614 -32.20 -4.75 12.65
N PHE A 615 -31.65 -3.66 12.15
CA PHE A 615 -30.22 -3.36 12.24
C PHE A 615 -29.76 -3.25 13.70
N PHE A 616 -30.56 -2.60 14.56
CA PHE A 616 -30.29 -2.50 16.00
C PHE A 616 -30.18 -3.91 16.61
N MET A 617 -31.17 -4.78 16.37
CA MET A 617 -31.18 -6.16 16.89
C MET A 617 -30.03 -7.02 16.34
N GLU A 618 -29.64 -6.84 15.08
CA GLU A 618 -28.53 -7.58 14.46
C GLU A 618 -27.15 -7.23 15.06
N ASN A 619 -27.00 -6.05 15.66
CA ASN A 619 -25.72 -5.55 16.18
C ASN A 619 -25.71 -5.29 17.69
N LEU A 620 -26.81 -5.56 18.40
CA LEU A 620 -26.92 -5.40 19.85
C LEU A 620 -26.21 -6.53 20.61
N LYS A 621 -25.20 -6.16 21.39
CA LYS A 621 -24.48 -7.05 22.32
C LYS A 621 -24.92 -6.74 23.75
N ILE A 622 -25.61 -7.67 24.40
CA ILE A 622 -25.95 -7.56 25.83
C ILE A 622 -24.93 -8.35 26.66
N ARG A 623 -24.29 -7.70 27.63
CA ARG A 623 -23.21 -8.24 28.45
C ARG A 623 -23.54 -8.06 29.93
N THR A 624 -23.10 -8.98 30.78
CA THR A 624 -23.14 -8.82 32.24
C THR A 624 -21.74 -8.44 32.70
N LEU A 625 -21.59 -7.38 33.50
CA LEU A 625 -20.30 -7.00 34.07
C LEU A 625 -19.96 -7.85 35.30
N PRO A 626 -18.68 -8.00 35.67
CA PRO A 626 -18.25 -8.85 36.79
C PRO A 626 -18.74 -8.41 38.18
N ASN A 627 -19.37 -7.24 38.31
CA ASN A 627 -19.89 -6.71 39.57
C ASN A 627 -21.34 -7.11 39.86
N VAL A 628 -21.94 -8.02 39.07
CA VAL A 628 -23.27 -8.58 39.30
C VAL A 628 -23.15 -9.90 40.07
N ASP A 629 -23.91 -10.05 41.15
CA ASP A 629 -23.89 -11.26 41.99
C ASP A 629 -24.22 -12.55 41.22
N GLU A 630 -23.46 -13.61 41.44
CA GLU A 630 -23.67 -14.92 40.77
C GLU A 630 -25.06 -15.52 41.07
N GLU A 631 -25.63 -15.24 42.25
CA GLU A 631 -26.96 -15.70 42.64
C GLU A 631 -28.09 -15.09 41.78
N ASP A 632 -27.84 -13.96 41.11
CA ASP A 632 -28.82 -13.28 40.26
C ASP A 632 -28.83 -13.75 38.80
N HIS A 633 -28.09 -14.81 38.46
CA HIS A 633 -27.97 -15.31 37.09
C HIS A 633 -29.33 -15.53 36.38
N GLU A 634 -30.30 -16.18 37.02
CA GLU A 634 -31.62 -16.43 36.41
C GLU A 634 -32.40 -15.12 36.15
N PHE A 635 -32.32 -14.17 37.08
CA PHE A 635 -32.92 -12.84 36.96
C PHE A 635 -32.27 -12.02 35.84
N VAL A 636 -30.94 -12.07 35.73
CA VAL A 636 -30.15 -11.39 34.68
C VAL A 636 -30.48 -11.93 33.29
N GLU A 637 -30.64 -13.25 33.12
CA GLU A 637 -31.05 -13.82 31.84
C GLU A 637 -32.48 -13.41 31.43
N GLN A 638 -33.40 -13.29 32.39
CA GLN A 638 -34.73 -12.73 32.10
C GLN A 638 -34.66 -11.24 31.73
N LEU A 639 -33.81 -10.43 32.39
CA LEU A 639 -33.57 -9.03 32.01
C LEU A 639 -32.98 -8.91 30.59
N LYS A 640 -32.02 -9.76 30.19
CA LYS A 640 -31.50 -9.79 28.81
C LYS A 640 -32.62 -10.03 27.79
N LYS A 641 -33.50 -10.99 28.08
CA LYS A 641 -34.66 -11.33 27.24
C LYS A 641 -35.70 -10.23 27.19
N ASP A 642 -35.93 -9.51 28.30
CA ASP A 642 -36.80 -8.34 28.36
C ASP A 642 -36.26 -7.21 27.48
N LEU A 643 -34.96 -6.88 27.61
CA LEU A 643 -34.28 -5.87 26.79
C LEU A 643 -34.36 -6.19 25.28
N GLN A 644 -34.07 -7.44 24.89
CA GLN A 644 -34.25 -7.90 23.51
C GLN A 644 -35.71 -7.77 23.04
N THR A 645 -36.68 -8.10 23.90
CA THR A 645 -38.11 -8.03 23.58
C THR A 645 -38.60 -6.59 23.44
N ILE A 646 -38.05 -5.65 24.23
CA ILE A 646 -38.33 -4.22 24.15
C ILE A 646 -37.86 -3.68 22.79
N VAL A 647 -36.59 -3.89 22.45
CA VAL A 647 -36.02 -3.40 21.18
C VAL A 647 -36.72 -4.05 19.98
N ALA A 648 -36.89 -5.38 19.98
CA ALA A 648 -37.50 -6.10 18.85
C ALA A 648 -38.97 -5.74 18.58
N LYS A 649 -39.68 -5.17 19.56
CA LYS A 649 -41.07 -4.70 19.42
C LYS A 649 -41.20 -3.18 19.25
N ALA A 650 -40.12 -2.43 19.36
CA ALA A 650 -40.14 -0.98 19.23
C ALA A 650 -40.23 -0.57 17.75
N THR A 651 -41.11 0.39 17.49
CA THR A 651 -41.17 1.11 16.21
C THR A 651 -39.92 1.98 16.00
N THR A 652 -39.67 2.40 14.76
CA THR A 652 -38.56 3.32 14.45
C THR A 652 -38.61 4.59 15.31
N GLU A 653 -39.79 5.18 15.50
CA GLU A 653 -39.95 6.39 16.32
C GLU A 653 -39.68 6.14 17.81
N GLU A 654 -40.11 4.99 18.35
CA GLU A 654 -39.79 4.60 19.74
C GLU A 654 -38.28 4.36 19.96
N LEU A 655 -37.53 3.97 18.92
CA LEU A 655 -36.08 3.74 19.01
C LEU A 655 -35.23 4.99 18.87
N LYS A 656 -35.76 6.11 18.35
CA LYS A 656 -34.97 7.34 18.15
C LYS A 656 -34.36 7.90 19.44
N PRO A 657 -35.09 8.04 20.57
CA PRO A 657 -34.49 8.54 21.81
C PRO A 657 -33.38 7.62 22.32
N LEU A 658 -33.55 6.31 22.16
CA LEU A 658 -32.54 5.31 22.53
C LEU A 658 -31.29 5.41 21.64
N CYS A 659 -31.46 5.60 20.32
CA CYS A 659 -30.35 5.85 19.40
C CYS A 659 -29.63 7.17 19.72
N GLU A 660 -30.36 8.22 20.06
CA GLU A 660 -29.79 9.52 20.43
C GLU A 660 -29.03 9.43 21.76
N ALA A 661 -29.58 8.74 22.76
CA ALA A 661 -28.91 8.46 24.03
C ALA A 661 -27.60 7.64 23.84
N MET A 662 -27.62 6.64 22.96
CA MET A 662 -26.44 5.79 22.69
C MET A 662 -25.41 6.41 21.75
N THR A 663 -25.80 7.33 20.86
CA THR A 663 -24.93 7.74 19.75
C THR A 663 -24.89 9.24 19.48
N GLY A 664 -25.73 10.04 20.13
CA GLY A 664 -25.92 11.44 19.78
C GLY A 664 -26.68 11.66 18.46
N SER A 665 -27.34 10.65 17.89
CA SER A 665 -28.21 10.84 16.72
C SER A 665 -29.44 9.94 16.74
N GLU A 666 -30.56 10.43 16.21
CA GLU A 666 -31.83 9.69 16.10
C GLU A 666 -31.71 8.39 15.27
N TYR A 667 -30.67 8.24 14.44
CA TYR A 667 -30.40 7.05 13.61
C TYR A 667 -28.95 6.55 13.74
N LEU A 668 -28.81 5.23 13.60
CA LEU A 668 -27.53 4.50 13.63
C LEU A 668 -26.75 4.62 12.30
N SER A 669 -25.48 4.18 12.30
CA SER A 669 -24.63 4.16 11.10
C SER A 669 -24.13 2.74 10.81
N PRO A 670 -24.11 2.30 9.54
CA PRO A 670 -23.50 1.01 9.15
C PRO A 670 -21.99 0.97 9.40
N HIS A 671 -21.32 2.13 9.52
CA HIS A 671 -19.87 2.26 9.73
C HIS A 671 -19.43 2.21 11.20
N ALA A 672 -20.39 2.14 12.12
CA ALA A 672 -20.18 1.87 13.55
C ALA A 672 -21.33 0.96 14.05
N PRO A 673 -21.39 -0.31 13.60
CA PRO A 673 -22.56 -1.14 13.83
C PRO A 673 -22.76 -1.50 15.30
N ASP A 674 -21.67 -1.70 16.05
CA ASP A 674 -21.70 -2.18 17.42
C ASP A 674 -22.51 -1.29 18.39
N LEU A 675 -23.36 -1.96 19.17
CA LEU A 675 -24.18 -1.40 20.23
C LEU A 675 -24.07 -2.29 21.47
N ILE A 676 -23.93 -1.70 22.65
CA ILE A 676 -23.69 -2.46 23.88
C ILE A 676 -24.73 -2.12 24.94
N PHE A 677 -25.35 -3.14 25.53
CA PHE A 677 -26.07 -3.03 26.81
C PHE A 677 -25.26 -3.77 27.87
N ASN A 678 -24.74 -3.04 28.86
CA ASN A 678 -24.06 -3.61 30.02
C ASN A 678 -25.06 -3.77 31.16
N ILE A 679 -25.15 -4.94 31.77
CA ILE A 679 -25.91 -5.18 33.00
C ILE A 679 -24.92 -5.10 34.17
N THR A 680 -25.17 -4.20 35.12
CA THR A 680 -24.23 -3.82 36.18
C THR A 680 -24.85 -4.02 37.57
N GLY A 681 -24.06 -4.45 38.56
CA GLY A 681 -24.58 -4.73 39.92
C GLY A 681 -24.61 -3.49 40.81
N GLU A 682 -23.62 -2.61 40.68
CA GLU A 682 -23.59 -1.29 41.32
C GLU A 682 -23.07 -0.24 40.32
N THR A 683 -23.65 0.95 40.35
CA THR A 683 -23.19 2.14 39.62
C THR A 683 -22.71 3.18 40.63
N GLU A 684 -21.43 3.54 40.62
CA GLU A 684 -20.81 4.44 41.62
C GLU A 684 -21.39 5.87 41.70
N LYS A 685 -22.35 6.24 40.85
CA LYS A 685 -22.79 7.64 40.66
C LYS A 685 -24.30 7.94 40.65
N SER A 686 -25.23 6.97 40.54
CA SER A 686 -26.67 7.29 40.67
C SER A 686 -27.57 6.07 40.97
N ASP A 687 -28.75 6.35 41.53
CA ASP A 687 -29.87 5.40 41.68
C ASP A 687 -30.65 5.18 40.35
N ALA A 688 -30.11 5.62 39.20
CA ALA A 688 -30.81 5.53 37.92
C ALA A 688 -30.84 4.08 37.40
N LEU A 689 -32.00 3.68 36.85
CA LEU A 689 -32.17 2.35 36.26
C LEU A 689 -31.31 2.15 35.00
N VAL A 690 -31.09 3.22 34.23
CA VAL A 690 -30.45 3.21 32.91
C VAL A 690 -29.54 4.43 32.80
N HIS A 691 -28.31 4.24 32.32
CA HIS A 691 -27.33 5.29 32.08
C HIS A 691 -26.72 5.14 30.68
N ALA A 692 -26.59 6.23 29.91
CA ALA A 692 -26.14 6.17 28.52
C ALA A 692 -24.73 6.75 28.30
N HIS A 693 -23.96 6.11 27.42
CA HIS A 693 -22.58 6.44 27.08
C HIS A 693 -22.45 6.68 25.57
N THR A 694 -22.67 7.91 25.12
CA THR A 694 -22.71 8.32 23.69
C THR A 694 -21.42 8.07 22.91
N CYS A 695 -20.29 8.04 23.60
CA CYS A 695 -18.97 7.81 23.03
C CYS A 695 -18.71 6.31 22.85
N ALA A 696 -19.04 5.50 23.87
CA ALA A 696 -18.87 4.05 23.87
C ALA A 696 -19.97 3.27 23.12
N ARG A 697 -21.00 3.97 22.60
CA ARG A 697 -22.18 3.36 21.97
C ARG A 697 -22.87 2.35 22.89
N ALA A 698 -22.89 2.69 24.18
CA ALA A 698 -23.27 1.78 25.24
C ALA A 698 -24.35 2.37 26.15
N ILE A 699 -25.11 1.50 26.78
CA ILE A 699 -25.99 1.80 27.91
C ILE A 699 -25.70 0.82 29.03
N ASP A 700 -25.62 1.33 30.25
CA ASP A 700 -25.55 0.54 31.47
C ASP A 700 -26.96 0.44 32.08
N ILE A 701 -27.35 -0.78 32.47
CA ILE A 701 -28.61 -1.11 33.12
C ILE A 701 -28.29 -1.61 34.52
N ASN A 702 -28.76 -0.88 35.53
CA ASN A 702 -28.53 -1.20 36.94
C ASN A 702 -29.45 -2.36 37.36
N ALA A 703 -28.87 -3.56 37.48
CA ALA A 703 -29.58 -4.79 37.82
C ALA A 703 -30.19 -4.72 39.22
N SER A 704 -29.44 -4.17 40.18
CA SER A 704 -29.88 -4.02 41.57
C SER A 704 -31.08 -3.08 41.68
N ALA A 705 -31.06 -1.94 40.98
CA ALA A 705 -32.22 -1.05 40.87
C ALA A 705 -33.41 -1.78 40.21
N TYR A 706 -33.20 -2.50 39.10
CA TYR A 706 -34.25 -3.27 38.42
C TYR A 706 -34.91 -4.31 39.35
N LYS A 707 -34.12 -4.95 40.21
CA LYS A 707 -34.56 -5.99 41.16
C LYS A 707 -35.56 -5.45 42.20
N THR A 708 -35.44 -4.17 42.58
CA THR A 708 -36.35 -3.52 43.55
C THR A 708 -37.77 -3.28 43.01
N ILE A 709 -37.95 -3.23 41.69
CA ILE A 709 -39.25 -2.97 41.06
C ILE A 709 -40.16 -4.21 41.21
N PRO A 710 -41.47 -4.06 41.50
CA PRO A 710 -42.42 -5.16 41.53
C PRO A 710 -42.44 -5.94 40.21
N GLU A 711 -42.44 -7.28 40.28
CA GLU A 711 -42.34 -8.17 39.11
C GLU A 711 -43.43 -7.89 38.05
N THR A 712 -44.64 -7.55 38.48
CA THR A 712 -45.78 -7.20 37.61
C THR A 712 -45.62 -5.88 36.84
N GLU A 713 -44.66 -5.03 37.22
CA GLU A 713 -44.44 -3.70 36.67
C GLU A 713 -43.10 -3.57 35.92
N ARG A 714 -42.10 -4.40 36.30
CA ARG A 714 -40.73 -4.44 35.76
C ARG A 714 -40.63 -4.19 34.25
N PHE A 715 -41.26 -5.03 33.43
CA PHE A 715 -41.15 -4.95 31.96
C PHE A 715 -41.66 -3.60 31.41
N ASN A 716 -42.79 -3.11 31.92
CA ASN A 716 -43.39 -1.86 31.47
C ASN A 716 -42.56 -0.65 31.91
N LEU A 717 -42.04 -0.68 33.15
CA LEU A 717 -41.16 0.36 33.65
C LEU A 717 -39.84 0.40 32.86
N LEU A 718 -39.19 -0.75 32.65
CA LEU A 718 -37.99 -0.84 31.82
C LEU A 718 -38.24 -0.38 30.39
N LYS A 719 -39.36 -0.77 29.76
CA LYS A 719 -39.74 -0.24 28.44
C LYS A 719 -39.84 1.30 28.47
N SER A 720 -40.50 1.85 29.49
CA SER A 720 -40.68 3.30 29.60
C SER A 720 -39.35 4.05 29.78
N PHE A 721 -38.41 3.52 30.57
CA PHE A 721 -37.07 4.11 30.73
C PHE A 721 -36.23 3.98 29.45
N MET A 722 -36.13 2.77 28.87
CA MET A 722 -35.31 2.49 27.69
C MET A 722 -35.74 3.26 26.43
N LEU A 723 -37.00 3.69 26.34
CA LEU A 723 -37.56 4.40 25.18
C LEU A 723 -38.03 5.82 25.54
N SER A 724 -37.55 6.36 26.67
CA SER A 724 -37.89 7.71 27.14
C SER A 724 -37.13 8.80 26.37
N THR A 725 -37.76 9.96 26.18
CA THR A 725 -37.07 11.20 25.80
C THR A 725 -36.27 11.83 26.95
N ASP A 726 -36.52 11.41 28.20
CA ASP A 726 -35.80 11.86 29.41
C ASP A 726 -34.62 10.94 29.78
N LEU A 727 -34.13 10.12 28.85
CA LEU A 727 -32.84 9.41 28.94
C LEU A 727 -31.69 10.43 28.91
N LYS A 728 -31.48 11.11 30.06
CA LYS A 728 -30.52 12.21 30.17
C LYS A 728 -29.09 11.71 30.32
N PHE A 729 -28.21 12.40 29.59
CA PHE A 729 -26.77 12.23 29.63
C PHE A 729 -26.20 12.80 30.93
N ASP A 730 -25.45 12.00 31.68
CA ASP A 730 -24.32 12.53 32.43
C ASP A 730 -23.09 12.45 31.50
N ALA A 731 -22.49 13.60 31.22
CA ALA A 731 -21.17 13.62 30.60
C ALA A 731 -20.14 13.22 31.67
N ALA A 732 -19.50 12.07 31.47
CA ALA A 732 -18.57 11.44 32.41
C ALA A 732 -17.35 12.31 32.73
#